data_AF-A0A5C5WMW1-F1
#
_entry.id   AF-A0A5C5WMW1-F1
#
_cell.length_a   1.000
_cell.length_b   1.000
_cell.length_c   1.000
_cell.angle_alpha   90.00
_cell.angle_beta   90.00
_cell.angle_gamma   90.00
#
_symmetry.space_group_name_H-M   'P 1'
#
loop_
_entity.id
_entity.type
_entity.pdbx_description
1 polymer ?
#
loop_
_entity_poly.entity_id
_entity_poly.type
_entity_poly.pdbx_seq_one_letter_code
_entity_poly.pdbx_strand_id
1 'polypeptide(L)'
;MSSQSFDSRRAQYMSLAWKDERLIRSLGIAILAGVFLFNLIAYPLSIATSEAPAANLFASFAIWFMLPFVFAIGAAAMLVGTEEENGTLAWMRGLPVKWHYVITSKLVVSAVWLLITWIAATLMLGLQYVLADRIPQQVELDSSFGLLLKVGVAYTYVSFVVLMLGFITSFLFRSPISGIVALFATFPFAIWFLAVVSNMTMNQGVGSTLLLVVSNVMISVALLALIFWLGRRRLCVAESRSRVVDAFASPENAYRPPSQALLSRPSVNAALLWQQIRQTFPIGITSVIVIWIAALAVMVFEIDDWSHRSAAATPFAVIAMALSYTSLGAMTFYGDSVKRQCAFFADRGISPTKVWWTRVVVSAGFLFAAVIPTWACVHVTQRPGIQAYDQAMAVVCLVAGWSIAVFISMLMKRPVLSFFASLVVLSILPGIVAWFFEIYPDYIVTVGAIVPVMMFASWRLCRRWLDGTMDQGFYGRSLGYLAIAIGLPFLFTFSHRYLTLPAMDIQWRESMFAKVPPNVDQVTSLRLDRSWSSELSPMALLTSRDTTYSLATGFSSRDWVKFSANLKRELSGYDPMGTYVSLSEVLEYLNSTSRLNKRDANGTLELDKLSGVEETTNVAVEVLLDWSKRSRQLIVEGREGIATLLRFSEPAEHAALEQLVRMRRKTMTSQNSDTFERLVRLIPSEELRQNSRRTAIIREWALFQKRPWSERFNHGKTFAGTEMLNHRTAWLSVEQSRSERLVDKFTKSALSEIASDQFSKFDVDRASMLNTWLEAQFGPEFRSERGRPASARPVKLLPYSLPEWLDGLDEHQELLDELKAEV
;
A
#
# COMPACT_ATOMS: atom_id res chain seq x y z
N MET A 1 7.63 -11.37 67.27
CA MET A 1 6.49 -10.62 66.71
C MET A 1 6.77 -9.98 65.34
N SER A 2 8.02 -9.72 64.93
CA SER A 2 8.32 -9.13 63.61
C SER A 2 8.06 -10.08 62.43
N SER A 3 8.47 -11.36 62.49
CA SER A 3 8.33 -12.32 61.37
C SER A 3 6.88 -12.56 60.94
N GLN A 4 5.97 -12.87 61.87
CA GLN A 4 4.55 -13.10 61.57
C GLN A 4 3.86 -11.89 60.90
N SER A 5 4.31 -10.66 61.21
CA SER A 5 3.76 -9.44 60.61
C SER A 5 4.26 -9.21 59.18
N PHE A 6 5.45 -9.71 58.83
CA PHE A 6 5.98 -9.64 57.46
C PHE A 6 5.32 -10.68 56.56
N ASP A 7 5.15 -11.91 57.05
CA ASP A 7 4.53 -12.99 56.30
C ASP A 7 3.07 -12.67 55.96
N SER A 8 2.32 -12.07 56.90
CA SER A 8 0.94 -11.63 56.65
C SER A 8 0.84 -10.51 55.59
N ARG A 9 1.75 -9.54 55.59
CA ARG A 9 1.78 -8.47 54.57
C ARG A 9 2.11 -9.02 53.18
N ARG A 10 3.08 -9.94 53.10
CA ARG A 10 3.44 -10.60 51.84
C ARG A 10 2.29 -11.43 51.30
N ALA A 11 1.60 -12.20 52.16
CA ALA A 11 0.43 -12.98 51.78
C ALA A 11 -0.72 -12.10 51.26
N GLN A 12 -1.01 -10.97 51.94
CA GLN A 12 -2.02 -10.01 51.49
C GLN A 12 -1.69 -9.43 50.12
N TYR A 13 -0.45 -9.01 49.89
CA TYR A 13 -0.01 -8.48 48.60
C TYR A 13 -0.10 -9.52 47.49
N MET A 14 0.36 -10.75 47.74
CA MET A 14 0.28 -11.84 46.75
C MET A 14 -1.16 -12.21 46.40
N SER A 15 -2.08 -12.18 47.37
CA SER A 15 -3.50 -12.41 47.12
C SER A 15 -4.12 -11.32 46.25
N LEU A 16 -3.74 -10.04 46.46
CA LEU A 16 -4.18 -8.94 45.60
C LEU A 16 -3.61 -9.06 44.19
N ALA A 17 -2.31 -9.33 44.06
CA ALA A 17 -1.64 -9.47 42.78
C ALA A 17 -2.24 -10.63 41.95
N TRP A 18 -2.54 -11.76 42.58
CA TRP A 18 -3.20 -12.89 41.94
C TRP A 18 -4.63 -12.55 41.47
N LYS A 19 -5.38 -11.78 42.28
CA LYS A 19 -6.71 -11.31 41.88
C LYS A 19 -6.61 -10.39 40.66
N ASP A 20 -5.71 -9.41 40.69
CA ASP A 20 -5.49 -8.48 39.59
C ASP A 20 -4.99 -9.21 38.32
N GLU A 21 -4.12 -10.22 38.47
CA GLU A 21 -3.65 -11.08 37.37
C GLU A 21 -4.82 -11.78 36.68
N ARG A 22 -5.72 -12.40 37.45
CA ARG A 22 -6.90 -13.07 36.89
C ARG A 22 -7.82 -12.16 36.09
N LEU A 23 -7.93 -10.89 36.50
CA LEU A 23 -8.75 -9.91 35.78
C LEU A 23 -8.14 -9.54 34.44
N ILE A 24 -6.83 -9.25 34.41
CA ILE A 24 -6.13 -8.77 33.21
C ILE A 24 -5.66 -9.89 32.28
N ARG A 25 -5.52 -11.13 32.77
CA ARG A 25 -5.04 -12.30 32.02
C ARG A 25 -5.76 -12.51 30.70
N SER A 26 -7.08 -12.31 30.68
CA SER A 26 -7.87 -12.45 29.43
C SER A 26 -7.45 -11.45 28.35
N LEU A 27 -7.16 -10.20 28.72
CA LEU A 27 -6.64 -9.18 27.81
C LEU A 27 -5.22 -9.52 27.35
N GLY A 28 -4.35 -9.90 28.29
CA GLY A 28 -2.98 -10.31 28.00
C GLY A 28 -2.91 -11.47 27.01
N ILE A 29 -3.69 -12.54 27.24
CA ILE A 29 -3.76 -13.70 26.34
C ILE A 29 -4.31 -13.30 24.97
N ALA A 30 -5.37 -12.48 24.90
CA ALA A 30 -5.94 -12.05 23.63
C ALA A 30 -4.93 -11.25 22.80
N ILE A 31 -4.14 -10.39 23.44
CA ILE A 31 -3.11 -9.59 22.78
C ILE A 31 -1.95 -10.46 22.33
N LEU A 32 -1.47 -11.37 23.17
CA LEU A 32 -0.45 -12.34 22.78
C LEU A 32 -0.91 -13.19 21.59
N ALA A 33 -2.13 -13.73 21.64
CA ALA A 33 -2.71 -14.47 20.53
C ALA A 33 -2.81 -13.61 19.26
N GLY A 34 -3.14 -12.32 19.38
CA GLY A 34 -3.13 -11.37 18.28
C GLY A 34 -1.74 -11.17 17.67
N VAL A 35 -0.71 -11.01 18.50
CA VAL A 35 0.70 -10.93 18.04
C VAL A 35 1.05 -12.20 17.27
N PHE A 36 0.83 -13.38 17.87
CA PHE A 36 1.17 -14.65 17.23
C PHE A 36 0.40 -14.88 15.94
N LEU A 37 -0.93 -14.71 15.95
CA LEU A 37 -1.78 -14.97 14.79
C LEU A 37 -1.47 -14.02 13.65
N PHE A 38 -1.24 -12.73 13.93
CA PHE A 38 -0.85 -11.78 12.89
C PHE A 38 0.46 -12.20 12.24
N ASN A 39 1.50 -12.48 13.03
CA ASN A 39 2.81 -12.87 12.49
C ASN A 39 2.74 -14.20 11.72
N LEU A 40 1.90 -15.14 12.20
CA LEU A 40 1.66 -16.43 11.54
C LEU A 40 0.98 -16.27 10.17
N ILE A 41 0.14 -15.26 9.98
CA ILE A 41 -0.54 -14.97 8.70
C ILE A 41 0.36 -14.09 7.81
N ALA A 42 0.98 -13.06 8.38
CA ALA A 42 1.79 -12.08 7.66
C ALA A 42 3.04 -12.72 7.04
N TYR A 43 3.66 -13.69 7.72
CA TYR A 43 4.86 -14.36 7.21
C TYR A 43 4.64 -15.16 5.91
N PRO A 44 3.73 -16.15 5.84
CA PRO A 44 3.48 -16.88 4.60
C PRO A 44 2.94 -15.97 3.52
N LEU A 45 2.15 -14.95 3.89
CA LEU A 45 1.72 -13.92 2.95
C LEU A 45 2.91 -13.16 2.37
N SER A 46 3.90 -12.79 3.20
CA SER A 46 5.11 -12.11 2.72
C SER A 46 5.92 -12.92 1.72
N ILE A 47 5.98 -14.25 1.91
CA ILE A 47 6.66 -15.14 0.98
C ILE A 47 5.88 -15.23 -0.34
N ALA A 48 4.56 -15.35 -0.25
CA ALA A 48 3.69 -15.53 -1.41
C ALA A 48 3.71 -14.31 -2.35
N THR A 49 4.00 -13.12 -1.82
CA THR A 49 3.77 -11.88 -2.56
C THR A 49 5.01 -11.34 -3.23
N SER A 50 6.18 -11.89 -2.92
CA SER A 50 7.49 -11.50 -3.46
C SER A 50 7.90 -10.03 -3.30
N GLU A 51 7.00 -9.21 -2.76
CA GLU A 51 7.25 -7.82 -2.47
C GLU A 51 8.28 -7.68 -1.36
N ALA A 52 9.01 -6.56 -1.46
CA ALA A 52 10.09 -6.24 -0.55
C ALA A 52 9.66 -6.56 0.89
N PRO A 53 10.43 -7.36 1.63
CA PRO A 53 10.17 -7.65 3.04
C PRO A 53 9.85 -6.37 3.83
N ALA A 54 10.31 -5.20 3.36
CA ALA A 54 9.95 -3.87 3.83
C ALA A 54 8.46 -3.63 4.11
N ALA A 55 7.51 -3.99 3.23
CA ALA A 55 6.08 -3.70 3.47
C ALA A 55 5.50 -4.57 4.59
N ASN A 56 5.86 -5.86 4.59
CA ASN A 56 5.47 -6.80 5.65
C ASN A 56 6.18 -6.48 6.97
N LEU A 57 7.44 -6.08 6.90
CA LEU A 57 8.19 -5.55 8.03
C LEU A 57 7.50 -4.31 8.56
N PHE A 58 7.03 -3.38 7.71
CA PHE A 58 6.30 -2.20 8.17
C PHE A 58 5.00 -2.57 8.90
N ALA A 59 4.18 -3.46 8.35
CA ALA A 59 2.97 -3.94 9.03
C ALA A 59 3.29 -4.66 10.35
N SER A 60 4.40 -5.41 10.37
CA SER A 60 4.85 -6.13 11.56
C SER A 60 5.49 -5.21 12.60
N PHE A 61 6.18 -4.15 12.17
CA PHE A 61 6.64 -3.04 13.01
C PHE A 61 5.43 -2.32 13.61
N ALA A 62 4.41 -2.01 12.81
CA ALA A 62 3.18 -1.41 13.29
C ALA A 62 2.57 -2.26 14.42
N ILE A 63 2.43 -3.55 14.19
CA ILE A 63 1.83 -4.46 15.19
C ILE A 63 2.73 -4.70 16.39
N TRP A 64 4.05 -4.70 16.20
CA TRP A 64 5.05 -4.84 17.26
C TRP A 64 4.88 -3.78 18.35
N PHE A 65 4.66 -2.50 18.00
CA PHE A 65 4.41 -1.47 19.01
C PHE A 65 2.92 -1.30 19.33
N MET A 66 2.00 -1.48 18.37
CA MET A 66 0.56 -1.24 18.59
C MET A 66 -0.06 -2.19 19.61
N LEU A 67 0.29 -3.48 19.59
CA LEU A 67 -0.36 -4.45 20.49
C LEU A 67 0.01 -4.26 21.97
N PRO A 68 1.29 -4.04 22.36
CA PRO A 68 1.63 -3.59 23.70
C PRO A 68 0.95 -2.27 24.07
N PHE A 69 0.75 -1.38 23.11
CA PHE A 69 0.06 -0.11 23.32
C PHE A 69 -1.43 -0.30 23.65
N VAL A 70 -2.12 -1.16 22.91
CA VAL A 70 -3.50 -1.59 23.16
C VAL A 70 -3.61 -2.22 24.55
N PHE A 71 -2.61 -3.01 24.96
CA PHE A 71 -2.54 -3.55 26.32
C PHE A 71 -2.47 -2.43 27.36
N ALA A 72 -1.56 -1.46 27.19
CA ALA A 72 -1.39 -0.35 28.11
C ALA A 72 -2.68 0.46 28.30
N ILE A 73 -3.41 0.73 27.21
CA ILE A 73 -4.72 1.40 27.21
C ILE A 73 -5.74 0.58 28.03
N GLY A 74 -5.77 -0.74 27.84
CA GLY A 74 -6.79 -1.59 28.46
C GLY A 74 -6.52 -2.04 29.89
N ALA A 75 -5.25 -2.11 30.28
CA ALA A 75 -4.86 -2.60 31.59
C ALA A 75 -5.52 -1.80 32.72
N ALA A 76 -5.45 -0.48 32.67
CA ALA A 76 -6.03 0.38 33.69
C ALA A 76 -7.57 0.34 33.71
N ALA A 77 -8.19 0.39 32.52
CA ALA A 77 -9.65 0.31 32.40
C ALA A 77 -10.20 -1.03 32.93
N MET A 78 -9.47 -2.13 32.73
CA MET A 78 -9.82 -3.42 33.30
C MET A 78 -9.59 -3.47 34.81
N LEU A 79 -8.39 -3.12 35.28
CA LEU A 79 -8.04 -3.30 36.69
C LEU A 79 -8.75 -2.34 37.65
N VAL A 80 -9.05 -1.12 37.21
CA VAL A 80 -9.71 -0.10 38.03
C VAL A 80 -11.16 0.09 37.59
N GLY A 81 -11.38 0.33 36.28
CA GLY A 81 -12.70 0.66 35.78
C GLY A 81 -13.72 -0.48 35.93
N THR A 82 -13.35 -1.73 35.59
CA THR A 82 -14.29 -2.86 35.77
C THR A 82 -14.53 -3.19 37.24
N GLU A 83 -13.55 -2.97 38.12
CA GLU A 83 -13.74 -3.17 39.55
C GLU A 83 -14.64 -2.11 40.18
N GLU A 84 -14.57 -0.88 39.69
CA GLU A 84 -15.45 0.21 40.12
C GLU A 84 -16.88 -0.06 39.65
N GLU A 85 -17.05 -0.49 38.39
CA GLU A 85 -18.35 -0.85 37.81
C GLU A 85 -19.00 -2.04 38.51
N ASN A 86 -18.20 -3.05 38.88
CA ASN A 86 -18.66 -4.21 39.67
C ASN A 86 -18.80 -3.91 41.17
N GLY A 87 -18.39 -2.72 41.64
CA GLY A 87 -18.38 -2.36 43.06
C GLY A 87 -17.32 -3.09 43.91
N THR A 88 -16.48 -3.93 43.31
CA THR A 88 -15.41 -4.64 44.03
C THR A 88 -14.36 -3.68 44.56
N LEU A 89 -14.14 -2.53 43.91
CA LEU A 89 -13.23 -1.50 44.41
C LEU A 89 -13.79 -0.81 45.66
N ALA A 90 -15.12 -0.59 45.71
CA ALA A 90 -15.79 -0.10 46.91
C ALA A 90 -15.73 -1.14 48.05
N TRP A 91 -15.91 -2.43 47.73
CA TRP A 91 -15.74 -3.51 48.71
C TRP A 91 -14.32 -3.57 49.29
N MET A 92 -13.28 -3.37 48.46
CA MET A 92 -11.89 -3.31 48.94
C MET A 92 -11.64 -2.16 49.92
N ARG A 93 -12.42 -1.07 49.88
CA ARG A 93 -12.30 0.02 50.87
C ARG A 93 -12.72 -0.42 52.28
N GLY A 94 -13.56 -1.45 52.39
CA GLY A 94 -14.00 -2.02 53.68
C GLY A 94 -13.06 -3.07 54.26
N LEU A 95 -12.07 -3.55 53.49
CA LEU A 95 -11.11 -4.54 53.95
C LEU A 95 -9.95 -3.88 54.73
N PRO A 96 -9.34 -4.57 55.71
CA PRO A 96 -8.19 -4.06 56.47
C PRO A 96 -6.90 -4.12 55.63
N VAL A 97 -6.94 -3.62 54.40
CA VAL A 97 -5.82 -3.60 53.46
C VAL A 97 -5.42 -2.15 53.21
N LYS A 98 -4.12 -1.86 53.33
CA LYS A 98 -3.62 -0.51 53.09
C LYS A 98 -3.84 -0.11 51.62
N TRP A 99 -4.36 1.09 51.39
CA TRP A 99 -4.68 1.62 50.05
C TRP A 99 -3.51 1.52 49.06
N HIS A 100 -2.28 1.75 49.52
CA HIS A 100 -1.10 1.70 48.66
C HIS A 100 -0.83 0.28 48.14
N TYR A 101 -1.18 -0.79 48.88
CA TYR A 101 -1.02 -2.16 48.38
C TYR A 101 -1.96 -2.48 47.24
N VAL A 102 -3.17 -1.91 47.25
CA VAL A 102 -4.16 -2.06 46.17
C VAL A 102 -3.69 -1.34 44.90
N ILE A 103 -3.08 -0.16 45.03
CA ILE A 103 -2.55 0.58 43.89
C ILE A 103 -1.29 -0.09 43.35
N THR A 104 -0.35 -0.46 44.23
CA THR A 104 0.90 -1.09 43.80
C THR A 104 0.69 -2.47 43.19
N SER A 105 -0.28 -3.27 43.64
CA SER A 105 -0.59 -4.55 43.00
C SER A 105 -1.03 -4.35 41.55
N LYS A 106 -1.92 -3.38 41.29
CA LYS A 106 -2.40 -3.06 39.94
C LYS A 106 -1.30 -2.54 39.02
N LEU A 107 -0.47 -1.63 39.52
CA LEU A 107 0.67 -1.09 38.76
C LEU A 107 1.70 -2.18 38.44
N VAL A 108 2.06 -3.02 39.42
CA VAL A 108 3.06 -4.09 39.20
C VAL A 108 2.52 -5.16 38.25
N VAL A 109 1.29 -5.65 38.45
CA VAL A 109 0.70 -6.67 37.58
C VAL A 109 0.56 -6.17 36.14
N SER A 110 0.11 -4.93 35.95
CA SER A 110 0.02 -4.35 34.61
C SER A 110 1.39 -4.11 33.97
N ALA A 111 2.39 -3.64 34.72
CA ALA A 111 3.75 -3.48 34.22
C ALA A 111 4.39 -4.81 33.80
N VAL A 112 4.19 -5.89 34.58
CA VAL A 112 4.68 -7.23 34.25
C VAL A 112 4.05 -7.75 32.96
N TRP A 113 2.73 -7.63 32.81
CA TRP A 113 2.07 -8.07 31.58
C TRP A 113 2.43 -7.21 30.36
N LEU A 114 2.61 -5.90 30.54
CA LEU A 114 3.10 -5.01 29.48
C LEU A 114 4.51 -5.41 29.04
N LEU A 115 5.39 -5.79 29.98
CA LEU A 115 6.72 -6.30 29.65
C LEU A 115 6.63 -7.62 28.88
N ILE A 116 5.74 -8.54 29.29
CA ILE A 116 5.53 -9.82 28.60
C ILE A 116 5.06 -9.58 27.16
N THR A 117 4.12 -8.64 26.92
CA THR A 117 3.65 -8.34 25.56
C THR A 117 4.74 -7.73 24.69
N TRP A 118 5.58 -6.84 25.24
CA TRP A 118 6.75 -6.31 24.54
C TRP A 118 7.78 -7.39 24.18
N ILE A 119 8.08 -8.29 25.11
CA ILE A 119 9.01 -9.41 24.87
C ILE A 119 8.46 -10.31 23.75
N ALA A 120 7.18 -10.70 23.83
CA ALA A 120 6.55 -11.54 22.81
C ALA A 120 6.52 -10.87 21.43
N ALA A 121 6.14 -9.59 21.36
CA ALA A 121 6.14 -8.82 20.13
C ALA A 121 7.55 -8.71 19.52
N THR A 122 8.56 -8.44 20.35
CA THR A 122 9.96 -8.32 19.91
C THR A 122 10.52 -9.66 19.43
N LEU A 123 10.18 -10.76 20.10
CA LEU A 123 10.56 -12.11 19.66
C LEU A 123 9.93 -12.47 18.32
N MET A 124 8.66 -12.12 18.09
CA MET A 124 7.99 -12.39 16.81
C MET A 124 8.54 -11.53 15.67
N LEU A 125 8.81 -10.24 15.92
CA LEU A 125 9.46 -9.37 14.94
C LEU A 125 10.88 -9.88 14.61
N GLY A 126 11.64 -10.27 15.63
CA GLY A 126 12.97 -10.87 15.45
C GLY A 126 12.91 -12.18 14.65
N LEU A 127 11.92 -13.04 14.92
CA LEU A 127 11.69 -14.26 14.16
C LEU A 127 11.40 -13.95 12.69
N GLN A 128 10.52 -13.00 12.40
CA GLN A 128 10.25 -12.59 11.02
C GLN A 128 11.48 -12.01 10.34
N TYR A 129 12.29 -11.22 11.05
CA TYR A 129 13.53 -10.67 10.51
C TYR A 129 14.52 -11.79 10.12
N VAL A 130 14.74 -12.77 11.01
CA VAL A 130 15.60 -13.93 10.75
C VAL A 130 15.07 -14.77 9.59
N LEU A 131 13.76 -14.93 9.50
CA LEU A 131 13.14 -15.68 8.40
C LEU A 131 13.14 -14.90 7.07
N ALA A 132 13.22 -13.58 7.12
CA ALA A 132 13.33 -12.69 5.95
C ALA A 132 14.78 -12.56 5.44
N ASP A 133 15.80 -12.94 6.21
CA ASP A 133 17.24 -12.82 5.88
C ASP A 133 17.72 -13.69 4.69
N ARG A 134 16.78 -14.26 3.92
CA ARG A 134 17.03 -14.73 2.54
C ARG A 134 17.01 -13.60 1.51
N ILE A 135 16.79 -12.35 1.93
CA ILE A 135 16.76 -11.17 1.06
C ILE A 135 18.16 -10.50 1.05
N PRO A 136 18.69 -10.06 -0.11
CA PRO A 136 20.11 -9.77 -0.29
C PRO A 136 20.69 -8.74 0.70
N GLN A 137 21.92 -9.01 1.17
CA GLN A 137 22.78 -8.34 2.17
C GLN A 137 23.03 -6.82 2.02
N GLN A 138 22.24 -6.06 1.26
CA GLN A 138 22.53 -4.64 0.99
C GLN A 138 22.02 -3.66 2.06
N VAL A 139 21.21 -4.11 3.02
CA VAL A 139 20.84 -3.26 4.18
C VAL A 139 21.87 -3.51 5.27
N GLU A 140 22.77 -2.56 5.51
CA GLU A 140 23.75 -2.58 6.60
C GLU A 140 23.06 -2.92 7.93
N LEU A 141 23.22 -4.18 8.39
CA LEU A 141 22.59 -4.69 9.61
C LEU A 141 22.92 -3.84 10.85
N ASP A 142 24.13 -3.27 10.89
CA ASP A 142 24.64 -2.55 12.05
C ASP A 142 23.90 -1.22 12.30
N SER A 143 23.50 -0.51 11.24
CA SER A 143 22.75 0.75 11.38
C SER A 143 21.27 0.53 11.70
N SER A 144 20.69 -0.54 11.13
CA SER A 144 19.26 -0.87 11.27
C SER A 144 18.91 -1.43 12.64
N PHE A 145 19.75 -2.30 13.21
CA PHE A 145 19.50 -2.85 14.55
C PHE A 145 19.61 -1.78 15.64
N GLY A 146 20.59 -0.88 15.53
CA GLY A 146 20.73 0.25 16.43
C GLY A 146 19.54 1.21 16.38
N LEU A 147 18.96 1.44 15.20
CA LEU A 147 17.73 2.21 15.03
C LEU A 147 16.55 1.48 15.70
N LEU A 148 16.37 0.19 15.45
CA LEU A 148 15.30 -0.62 16.02
C LEU A 148 15.33 -0.61 17.55
N LEU A 149 16.52 -0.74 18.16
CA LEU A 149 16.68 -0.65 19.61
C LEU A 149 16.29 0.73 20.15
N LYS A 150 16.77 1.82 19.53
CA LYS A 150 16.44 3.19 19.94
C LYS A 150 14.93 3.47 19.83
N VAL A 151 14.33 3.07 18.72
CA VAL A 151 12.91 3.21 18.43
C VAL A 151 12.07 2.36 19.40
N GLY A 152 12.49 1.12 19.66
CA GLY A 152 11.83 0.21 20.59
C GLY A 152 11.85 0.70 22.03
N VAL A 153 12.98 1.23 22.51
CA VAL A 153 13.07 1.83 23.84
C VAL A 153 12.14 3.04 23.97
N ALA A 154 12.11 3.91 22.95
CA ALA A 154 11.23 5.07 22.93
C ALA A 154 9.74 4.66 22.99
N TYR A 155 9.30 3.74 22.13
CA TYR A 155 7.90 3.28 22.14
C TYR A 155 7.54 2.49 23.41
N THR A 156 8.48 1.74 23.99
CA THR A 156 8.28 1.09 25.29
C THR A 156 8.00 2.13 26.37
N TYR A 157 8.78 3.21 26.42
CA TYR A 157 8.55 4.32 27.34
C TYR A 157 7.19 5.00 27.11
N VAL A 158 6.84 5.30 25.86
CA VAL A 158 5.53 5.90 25.53
C VAL A 158 4.37 4.97 25.96
N SER A 159 4.49 3.65 25.77
CA SER A 159 3.48 2.69 26.23
C SER A 159 3.33 2.69 27.77
N PHE A 160 4.44 2.90 28.50
CA PHE A 160 4.41 3.03 29.95
C PHE A 160 3.76 4.34 30.40
N VAL A 161 4.04 5.46 29.73
CA VAL A 161 3.35 6.74 29.98
C VAL A 161 1.84 6.59 29.75
N VAL A 162 1.44 5.88 28.69
CA VAL A 162 0.03 5.61 28.38
C VAL A 162 -0.63 4.70 29.42
N LEU A 163 0.08 3.69 29.92
CA LEU A 163 -0.39 2.89 31.05
C LEU A 163 -0.68 3.79 32.26
N MET A 164 0.24 4.70 32.60
CA MET A 164 0.09 5.63 33.72
C MET A 164 -1.09 6.60 33.51
N LEU A 165 -1.21 7.20 32.33
CA LEU A 165 -2.36 8.04 31.97
C LEU A 165 -3.68 7.25 32.00
N GLY A 166 -3.65 5.98 31.61
CA GLY A 166 -4.78 5.07 31.73
C GLY A 166 -5.22 4.89 33.19
N PHE A 167 -4.28 4.75 34.13
CA PHE A 167 -4.61 4.70 35.56
C PHE A 167 -5.16 6.03 36.06
N ILE A 168 -4.55 7.15 35.70
CA ILE A 168 -5.01 8.50 36.07
C ILE A 168 -6.47 8.69 35.63
N THR A 169 -6.77 8.44 34.35
CA THR A 169 -8.11 8.57 33.79
C THR A 169 -9.09 7.56 34.41
N SER A 170 -8.68 6.32 34.66
CA SER A 170 -9.53 5.32 35.33
C SER A 170 -9.83 5.65 36.79
N PHE A 171 -8.96 6.38 37.50
CA PHE A 171 -9.26 6.87 38.84
C PHE A 171 -10.12 8.13 38.85
N LEU A 172 -10.02 8.96 37.80
CA LEU A 172 -10.86 10.15 37.64
C LEU A 172 -12.31 9.78 37.27
N PHE A 173 -12.49 8.83 36.36
CA PHE A 173 -13.80 8.46 35.83
C PHE A 173 -14.31 7.16 36.45
N ARG A 174 -15.60 7.15 36.88
CA ARG A 174 -16.24 5.95 37.45
C ARG A 174 -16.44 4.83 36.43
N SER A 175 -16.60 5.18 35.15
CA SER A 175 -16.86 4.25 34.07
C SER A 175 -15.56 3.88 33.34
N PRO A 176 -15.29 2.59 33.08
CA PRO A 176 -14.10 2.15 32.34
C PRO A 176 -14.03 2.78 30.95
N ILE A 177 -15.17 2.89 30.24
CA ILE A 177 -15.19 3.46 28.89
C ILE A 177 -14.97 4.96 28.92
N SER A 178 -15.58 5.68 29.86
CA SER A 178 -15.30 7.11 30.01
C SER A 178 -13.83 7.36 30.31
N GLY A 179 -13.19 6.50 31.12
CA GLY A 179 -11.75 6.54 31.35
C GLY A 179 -10.94 6.36 30.06
N ILE A 180 -11.29 5.35 29.24
CA ILE A 180 -10.64 5.10 27.94
C ILE A 180 -10.83 6.29 26.98
N VAL A 181 -12.04 6.83 26.86
CA VAL A 181 -12.30 7.97 25.96
C VAL A 181 -11.56 9.22 26.43
N ALA A 182 -11.50 9.47 27.74
CA ALA A 182 -10.69 10.54 28.30
C ALA A 182 -9.19 10.31 28.06
N LEU A 183 -8.73 9.06 28.15
CA LEU A 183 -7.36 8.70 27.80
C LEU A 183 -7.06 9.10 26.36
N PHE A 184 -7.95 8.82 25.40
CA PHE A 184 -7.75 9.23 24.00
C PHE A 184 -7.71 10.75 23.80
N ALA A 185 -8.43 11.52 24.60
CA ALA A 185 -8.34 12.98 24.57
C ALA A 185 -6.99 13.48 25.15
N THR A 186 -6.54 12.87 26.25
CA THR A 186 -5.30 13.29 26.95
C THR A 186 -4.03 12.79 26.28
N PHE A 187 -4.10 11.68 25.55
CA PHE A 187 -2.95 11.00 24.99
C PHE A 187 -2.19 11.82 23.92
N PRO A 188 -2.84 12.41 22.89
CA PRO A 188 -2.17 13.27 21.92
C PRO A 188 -1.48 14.46 22.60
N PHE A 189 -2.11 15.05 23.63
CA PHE A 189 -1.52 16.13 24.40
C PHE A 189 -0.26 15.68 25.16
N ALA A 190 -0.30 14.50 25.78
CA ALA A 190 0.87 13.95 26.47
C ALA A 190 2.02 13.66 25.51
N ILE A 191 1.74 13.13 24.31
CA ILE A 191 2.78 12.94 23.30
C ILE A 191 3.33 14.25 22.79
N TRP A 192 2.47 15.21 22.48
CA TRP A 192 2.91 16.53 22.06
C TRP A 192 3.82 17.15 23.12
N PHE A 193 3.44 17.05 24.41
CA PHE A 193 4.28 17.50 25.51
C PHE A 193 5.62 16.76 25.57
N LEU A 194 5.64 15.44 25.43
CA LEU A 194 6.88 14.65 25.37
C LEU A 194 7.76 15.05 24.17
N ALA A 195 7.15 15.30 23.01
CA ALA A 195 7.86 15.74 21.81
C ALA A 195 8.44 17.14 21.99
N VAL A 196 7.72 18.07 22.61
CA VAL A 196 8.20 19.42 22.94
C VAL A 196 9.38 19.34 23.92
N VAL A 197 9.26 18.56 25.00
CA VAL A 197 10.35 18.36 25.97
C VAL A 197 11.56 17.75 25.25
N SER A 198 11.36 16.71 24.45
CA SER A 198 12.43 16.07 23.68
C SER A 198 13.12 17.07 22.75
N ASN A 199 12.37 17.86 21.98
CA ASN A 199 12.93 18.87 21.09
C ASN A 199 13.70 19.96 21.84
N MET A 200 13.17 20.45 22.97
CA MET A 200 13.87 21.41 23.82
C MET A 200 15.19 20.83 24.34
N THR A 201 15.24 19.55 24.69
CA THR A 201 16.47 18.89 25.16
C THR A 201 17.48 18.64 24.05
N MET A 202 17.04 18.20 22.87
CA MET A 202 17.93 17.89 21.74
C MET A 202 18.62 19.12 21.16
N ASN A 203 17.96 20.29 21.20
CA ASN A 203 18.54 21.55 20.73
C ASN A 203 19.69 22.08 21.61
N GLN A 204 19.99 21.47 22.77
CA GLN A 204 21.04 21.92 23.69
C GLN A 204 22.39 21.16 23.58
N GLY A 205 22.59 20.31 22.56
CA GLY A 205 23.89 19.67 22.29
C GLY A 205 24.16 18.37 23.07
N VAL A 206 25.43 17.96 23.20
CA VAL A 206 25.86 16.60 23.63
C VAL A 206 25.40 16.20 25.06
N GLY A 207 25.02 17.15 25.91
CA GLY A 207 24.36 16.88 27.21
C GLY A 207 22.87 16.46 27.12
N SER A 208 22.29 16.49 25.93
CA SER A 208 20.86 16.28 25.66
C SER A 208 20.33 14.90 26.06
N THR A 209 21.12 13.82 25.93
CA THR A 209 20.63 12.46 26.23
C THR A 209 20.40 12.28 27.72
N LEU A 210 21.31 12.79 28.58
CA LEU A 210 21.12 12.75 30.03
C LEU A 210 19.92 13.61 30.44
N LEU A 211 19.80 14.81 29.87
CA LEU A 211 18.67 15.71 30.13
C LEU A 211 17.32 15.09 29.70
N LEU A 212 17.30 14.37 28.58
CA LEU A 212 16.13 13.63 28.10
C LEU A 212 15.76 12.49 29.06
N VAL A 213 16.74 11.71 29.54
CA VAL A 213 16.51 10.66 30.53
C VAL A 213 15.99 11.25 31.84
N VAL A 214 16.62 12.31 32.35
CA VAL A 214 16.21 12.98 33.59
C VAL A 214 14.79 13.55 33.47
N SER A 215 14.47 14.24 32.37
CA SER A 215 13.12 14.78 32.15
C SER A 215 12.06 13.67 32.05
N ASN A 216 12.34 12.58 31.34
CA ASN A 216 11.44 11.42 31.26
C ASN A 216 11.23 10.71 32.62
N VAL A 217 12.28 10.61 33.44
CA VAL A 217 12.18 10.11 34.81
C VAL A 217 11.32 11.04 35.66
N MET A 218 11.54 12.36 35.60
CA MET A 218 10.74 13.34 36.33
C MET A 218 9.26 13.32 35.94
N ILE A 219 8.95 13.20 34.64
CA ILE A 219 7.58 13.03 34.15
C ILE A 219 6.96 11.75 34.72
N SER A 220 7.70 10.63 34.71
CA SER A 220 7.22 9.35 35.24
C SER A 220 6.94 9.41 36.74
N VAL A 221 7.82 10.07 37.51
CA VAL A 221 7.65 10.29 38.94
C VAL A 221 6.43 11.16 39.22
N ALA A 222 6.23 12.23 38.44
CA ALA A 222 5.05 13.10 38.56
C ALA A 222 3.75 12.35 38.28
N LEU A 223 3.71 11.54 37.21
CA LEU A 223 2.54 10.71 36.88
C LEU A 223 2.27 9.66 37.96
N LEU A 224 3.31 9.00 38.49
CA LEU A 224 3.18 8.07 39.61
C LEU A 224 2.62 8.76 40.86
N ALA A 225 3.18 9.91 41.24
CA ALA A 225 2.69 10.69 42.37
C ALA A 225 1.20 11.06 42.20
N LEU A 226 0.80 11.45 40.99
CA LEU A 226 -0.59 11.75 40.64
C LEU A 226 -1.49 10.50 40.77
N ILE A 227 -1.04 9.33 40.32
CA ILE A 227 -1.77 8.06 40.48
C ILE A 227 -1.95 7.71 41.96
N PHE A 228 -0.89 7.78 42.76
CA PHE A 228 -0.99 7.52 44.20
C PHE A 228 -1.89 8.53 44.90
N TRP A 229 -1.84 9.80 44.52
CA TRP A 229 -2.73 10.83 45.06
C TRP A 229 -4.20 10.57 44.70
N LEU A 230 -4.50 10.32 43.42
CA LEU A 230 -5.86 10.02 42.96
C LEU A 230 -6.39 8.72 43.56
N GLY A 231 -5.58 7.66 43.59
CA GLY A 231 -5.96 6.38 44.16
C GLY A 231 -6.15 6.47 45.68
N ARG A 232 -5.31 7.23 46.40
CA ARG A 232 -5.53 7.53 47.84
C ARG A 232 -6.83 8.27 48.02
N ARG A 233 -7.07 9.34 47.25
CA ARG A 233 -8.33 10.10 47.32
C ARG A 233 -9.51 9.18 47.07
N ARG A 234 -9.43 8.28 46.09
CA ARG A 234 -10.54 7.39 45.72
C ARG A 234 -10.79 6.26 46.72
N LEU A 235 -9.75 5.70 47.33
CA LEU A 235 -9.86 4.57 48.27
C LEU A 235 -10.11 5.02 49.71
N CYS A 236 -9.54 6.15 50.14
CA CYS A 236 -9.64 6.63 51.53
C CYS A 236 -10.79 7.61 51.76
N VAL A 237 -11.17 8.41 50.76
CA VAL A 237 -12.32 9.29 50.91
C VAL A 237 -13.56 8.45 50.69
N ALA A 238 -14.28 8.17 51.77
CA ALA A 238 -15.65 7.72 51.68
C ALA A 238 -16.42 8.83 50.97
N GLU A 239 -16.58 8.72 49.65
CA GLU A 239 -17.52 9.54 48.92
C GLU A 239 -18.86 9.32 49.60
N SER A 240 -19.35 10.35 50.29
CA SER A 240 -20.65 10.35 50.97
C SER A 240 -21.71 10.22 49.88
N ARG A 241 -21.96 8.98 49.46
CA ARG A 241 -22.95 8.63 48.44
C ARG A 241 -24.39 8.92 48.90
N SER A 242 -24.54 9.63 50.01
CA SER A 242 -25.68 9.50 50.91
C SER A 242 -26.24 10.84 51.41
N ARG A 243 -25.63 12.01 51.17
CA ARG A 243 -26.35 13.25 51.55
C ARG A 243 -27.59 13.54 50.70
N VAL A 244 -27.61 13.11 49.44
CA VAL A 244 -28.80 13.27 48.60
C VAL A 244 -29.67 12.02 48.65
N VAL A 245 -29.08 10.82 48.66
CA VAL A 245 -29.85 9.57 48.73
C VAL A 245 -30.43 9.33 50.13
N ASP A 246 -29.72 9.62 51.23
CA ASP A 246 -30.29 9.49 52.58
C ASP A 246 -31.28 10.63 52.89
N ALA A 247 -31.14 11.80 52.25
CA ALA A 247 -32.15 12.86 52.37
C ALA A 247 -33.50 12.47 51.73
N PHE A 248 -33.48 11.55 50.76
CA PHE A 248 -34.70 10.99 50.15
C PHE A 248 -35.08 9.60 50.68
N ALA A 249 -34.11 8.84 51.21
CA ALA A 249 -34.31 7.57 51.88
C ALA A 249 -34.56 7.80 53.37
N SER A 250 -35.57 8.60 53.71
CA SER A 250 -36.20 8.43 55.01
C SER A 250 -36.74 6.99 55.07
N PRO A 251 -36.44 6.21 56.13
CA PRO A 251 -36.98 4.87 56.30
C PRO A 251 -38.52 4.85 56.29
N GLU A 252 -39.19 6.00 56.49
CA GLU A 252 -40.65 6.15 56.39
C GLU A 252 -41.18 6.15 54.94
N ASN A 253 -40.34 6.32 53.91
CA ASN A 253 -40.76 6.42 52.50
C ASN A 253 -40.15 5.33 51.61
N ALA A 254 -39.82 4.16 52.16
CA ALA A 254 -39.20 3.05 51.41
C ALA A 254 -40.04 2.55 50.22
N TYR A 255 -41.34 2.87 50.17
CA TYR A 255 -42.19 2.63 49.02
C TYR A 255 -43.18 3.79 48.79
N ARG A 256 -42.75 4.85 48.10
CA ARG A 256 -43.70 5.72 47.40
C ARG A 256 -43.91 5.15 46.00
N PRO A 257 -45.13 4.71 45.63
CA PRO A 257 -45.40 4.46 44.22
C PRO A 257 -45.07 5.75 43.46
N PRO A 258 -44.40 5.66 42.29
CA PRO A 258 -44.11 6.85 41.50
C PRO A 258 -45.42 7.60 41.32
N SER A 259 -45.41 8.92 41.60
CA SER A 259 -46.59 9.75 41.35
C SER A 259 -47.05 9.43 39.94
N GLN A 260 -48.34 9.10 39.79
CA GLN A 260 -48.95 8.84 38.49
C GLN A 260 -48.92 10.17 37.72
N ALA A 261 -47.75 10.51 37.17
CA ALA A 261 -47.61 11.64 36.29
C ALA A 261 -48.54 11.37 35.12
N LEU A 262 -49.49 12.26 34.88
CA LEU A 262 -50.48 12.26 33.79
C LEU A 262 -49.84 12.29 32.38
N LEU A 263 -48.52 12.09 32.27
CA LEU A 263 -47.81 11.98 31.02
C LEU A 263 -48.17 10.67 30.34
N SER A 264 -48.67 10.78 29.10
CA SER A 264 -48.89 9.64 28.21
C SER A 264 -47.68 8.72 28.21
N ARG A 265 -47.88 7.42 28.46
CA ARG A 265 -46.80 6.43 28.45
C ARG A 265 -46.05 6.52 27.12
N PRO A 266 -44.72 6.72 27.12
CA PRO A 266 -43.96 6.80 25.89
C PRO A 266 -44.08 5.49 25.12
N SER A 267 -44.09 5.57 23.79
CA SER A 267 -44.02 4.37 22.96
C SER A 267 -42.75 3.59 23.27
N VAL A 268 -42.78 2.26 23.11
CA VAL A 268 -41.62 1.39 23.38
C VAL A 268 -40.38 1.86 22.62
N ASN A 269 -40.55 2.30 21.36
CA ASN A 269 -39.46 2.81 20.54
C ASN A 269 -38.87 4.10 21.12
N ALA A 270 -39.72 5.05 21.53
CA ALA A 270 -39.28 6.31 22.12
C ALA A 270 -38.55 6.08 23.46
N ALA A 271 -39.05 5.16 24.29
CA ALA A 271 -38.41 4.81 25.55
C ALA A 271 -37.04 4.15 25.33
N LEU A 272 -36.92 3.22 24.39
CA LEU A 272 -35.65 2.56 24.05
C LEU A 272 -34.63 3.52 23.45
N LEU A 273 -35.06 4.43 22.56
CA LEU A 273 -34.20 5.47 21.99
C LEU A 273 -33.73 6.45 23.06
N TRP A 274 -34.64 6.96 23.88
CA TRP A 274 -34.30 7.86 24.98
C TRP A 274 -33.32 7.21 25.95
N GLN A 275 -33.56 5.94 26.31
CA GLN A 275 -32.65 5.16 27.14
C GLN A 275 -31.28 5.05 26.50
N GLN A 276 -31.21 4.72 25.21
CA GLN A 276 -29.92 4.61 24.52
C GLN A 276 -29.21 5.95 24.50
N ILE A 277 -29.87 7.00 24.01
CA ILE A 277 -29.31 8.36 23.95
C ILE A 277 -28.75 8.74 25.32
N ARG A 278 -29.51 8.62 26.40
CA ARG A 278 -29.03 9.00 27.73
C ARG A 278 -27.81 8.18 28.19
N GLN A 279 -27.73 6.91 27.84
CA GLN A 279 -26.62 6.05 28.21
C GLN A 279 -25.37 6.31 27.37
N THR A 280 -25.54 6.53 26.06
CA THR A 280 -24.44 6.68 25.11
C THR A 280 -23.98 8.11 24.93
N PHE A 281 -24.83 9.11 25.19
CA PHE A 281 -24.58 10.51 24.83
C PHE A 281 -23.26 11.07 25.38
N PRO A 282 -22.91 10.91 26.68
CA PRO A 282 -21.66 11.46 27.19
C PRO A 282 -20.43 10.86 26.52
N ILE A 283 -20.47 9.56 26.21
CA ILE A 283 -19.36 8.85 25.56
C ILE A 283 -19.30 9.23 24.09
N GLY A 284 -20.45 9.21 23.41
CA GLY A 284 -20.57 9.50 21.98
C GLY A 284 -20.16 10.93 21.65
N ILE A 285 -20.60 11.92 22.42
CA ILE A 285 -20.21 13.31 22.20
C ILE A 285 -18.71 13.52 22.44
N THR A 286 -18.13 12.89 23.46
CA THR A 286 -16.69 12.99 23.69
C THR A 286 -15.90 12.33 22.56
N SER A 287 -16.30 11.16 22.07
CA SER A 287 -15.67 10.53 20.90
C SER A 287 -15.76 11.42 19.65
N VAL A 288 -16.91 12.05 19.41
CA VAL A 288 -17.05 13.02 18.31
C VAL A 288 -16.09 14.20 18.51
N ILE A 289 -16.05 14.82 19.70
CA ILE A 289 -15.13 15.93 19.98
C ILE A 289 -13.66 15.53 19.76
N VAL A 290 -13.25 14.34 20.19
CA VAL A 290 -11.88 13.84 19.97
C VAL A 290 -11.58 13.71 18.48
N ILE A 291 -12.53 13.22 17.68
CA ILE A 291 -12.38 13.14 16.22
C ILE A 291 -12.23 14.53 15.60
N TRP A 292 -13.03 15.50 16.04
CA TRP A 292 -12.93 16.89 15.59
C TRP A 292 -11.56 17.51 15.92
N ILE A 293 -11.07 17.31 17.15
CA ILE A 293 -9.75 17.81 17.58
C ILE A 293 -8.64 17.13 16.78
N ALA A 294 -8.71 15.81 16.59
CA ALA A 294 -7.71 15.07 15.83
C ALA A 294 -7.69 15.47 14.36
N ALA A 295 -8.86 15.62 13.73
CA ALA A 295 -8.99 16.12 12.36
C ALA A 295 -8.41 17.55 12.23
N LEU A 296 -8.75 18.44 13.16
CA LEU A 296 -8.20 19.80 13.18
C LEU A 296 -6.67 19.79 13.35
N ALA A 297 -6.13 18.95 14.23
CA ALA A 297 -4.70 18.81 14.42
C ALA A 297 -4.01 18.39 13.12
N VAL A 298 -4.53 17.38 12.41
CA VAL A 298 -3.99 16.96 11.10
C VAL A 298 -4.01 18.11 10.09
N MET A 299 -5.13 18.83 9.98
CA MET A 299 -5.22 19.98 9.07
C MET A 299 -4.19 21.06 9.40
N VAL A 300 -4.04 21.43 10.67
CA VAL A 300 -3.09 22.45 11.11
C VAL A 300 -1.64 22.03 10.84
N PHE A 301 -1.29 20.76 11.10
CA PHE A 301 0.09 20.28 10.93
C PHE A 301 0.51 20.04 9.48
N GLU A 302 -0.43 19.75 8.57
CA GLU A 302 -0.15 19.57 7.15
C GLU A 302 -0.07 20.90 6.38
N ILE A 303 -0.87 21.92 6.77
CA ILE A 303 -0.88 23.21 6.06
C ILE A 303 0.43 23.98 6.22
N ASP A 304 1.08 23.91 7.40
CA ASP A 304 2.11 24.87 7.79
C ASP A 304 3.54 24.51 7.32
N ASP A 305 3.69 23.55 6.40
CA ASP A 305 4.97 23.03 5.88
C ASP A 305 6.05 22.78 6.97
N TRP A 306 5.60 22.54 8.22
CA TRP A 306 6.37 22.17 9.40
C TRP A 306 6.90 20.72 9.31
N SER A 307 7.18 20.30 8.07
CA SER A 307 7.26 18.96 7.52
C SER A 307 8.37 18.08 8.10
N HIS A 308 9.23 18.61 8.97
CA HIS A 308 10.28 17.83 9.64
C HIS A 308 10.07 17.67 11.16
N ARG A 309 9.21 18.49 11.79
CA ARG A 309 9.00 18.46 13.25
C ARG A 309 7.66 17.84 13.66
N SER A 310 6.67 17.81 12.77
CA SER A 310 5.32 17.27 13.03
C SER A 310 5.09 15.82 12.60
N ALA A 311 6.09 15.13 12.02
CA ALA A 311 5.95 13.77 11.48
C ALA A 311 5.36 12.74 12.48
N ALA A 312 5.53 12.97 13.79
CA ALA A 312 4.95 12.12 14.83
C ALA A 312 3.45 12.42 15.09
N ALA A 313 2.99 13.67 14.96
CA ALA A 313 1.65 14.09 15.37
C ALA A 313 0.54 13.51 14.46
N THR A 314 0.77 13.50 13.14
CA THR A 314 -0.20 12.99 12.16
C THR A 314 -0.58 11.52 12.40
N PRO A 315 0.38 10.57 12.56
CA PRO A 315 0.06 9.19 12.93
C PRO A 315 -0.77 9.07 14.20
N PHE A 316 -0.48 9.84 15.26
CA PHE A 316 -1.25 9.78 16.49
C PHE A 316 -2.67 10.32 16.35
N ALA A 317 -2.86 11.39 15.57
CA ALA A 317 -4.18 11.91 15.29
C ALA A 317 -5.03 10.89 14.48
N VAL A 318 -4.41 10.21 13.50
CA VAL A 318 -5.07 9.12 12.76
C VAL A 318 -5.44 7.96 13.67
N ILE A 319 -4.54 7.56 14.57
CA ILE A 319 -4.83 6.54 15.59
C ILE A 319 -5.97 6.99 16.49
N ALA A 320 -5.95 8.21 17.01
CA ALA A 320 -7.00 8.75 17.87
C ALA A 320 -8.36 8.79 17.16
N MET A 321 -8.40 9.14 15.87
CA MET A 321 -9.60 9.03 15.04
C MET A 321 -10.07 7.58 14.96
N ALA A 322 -9.23 6.65 14.51
CA ALA A 322 -9.59 5.23 14.37
C ALA A 322 -10.10 4.61 15.70
N LEU A 323 -9.46 4.94 16.82
CA LEU A 323 -9.87 4.54 18.18
C LEU A 323 -11.23 5.13 18.58
N SER A 324 -11.53 6.35 18.14
CA SER A 324 -12.81 6.99 18.43
C SER A 324 -13.94 6.42 17.58
N TYR A 325 -13.72 6.13 16.30
CA TYR A 325 -14.69 5.44 15.43
C TYR A 325 -15.04 4.04 15.94
N THR A 326 -14.03 3.28 16.37
CA THR A 326 -14.25 1.97 17.00
C THR A 326 -14.96 2.08 18.34
N SER A 327 -14.66 3.11 19.14
CA SER A 327 -15.39 3.41 20.38
C SER A 327 -16.88 3.61 20.12
N LEU A 328 -17.23 4.36 19.08
CA LEU A 328 -18.62 4.61 18.67
C LEU A 328 -19.38 3.33 18.29
N GLY A 329 -18.70 2.36 17.68
CA GLY A 329 -19.31 1.06 17.37
C GLY A 329 -19.42 0.18 18.60
N ALA A 330 -18.35 0.09 19.40
CA ALA A 330 -18.30 -0.75 20.60
C ALA A 330 -19.30 -0.33 21.68
N MET A 331 -19.67 0.95 21.74
CA MET A 331 -20.66 1.47 22.70
C MET A 331 -22.11 1.11 22.37
N THR A 332 -22.38 0.59 21.17
CA THR A 332 -23.75 0.33 20.68
C THR A 332 -24.53 -0.59 21.62
N PHE A 333 -23.93 -1.70 22.05
CA PHE A 333 -24.53 -2.65 23.00
C PHE A 333 -23.87 -2.64 24.38
N TYR A 334 -23.06 -1.60 24.67
CA TYR A 334 -22.32 -1.48 25.93
C TYR A 334 -23.23 -1.43 27.15
N GLY A 335 -24.15 -0.45 27.18
CA GLY A 335 -24.99 -0.20 28.35
C GLY A 335 -25.87 -1.39 28.72
N ASP A 336 -26.35 -2.11 27.69
CA ASP A 336 -27.17 -3.29 27.86
C ASP A 336 -26.37 -4.47 28.43
N SER A 337 -25.13 -4.66 27.95
CA SER A 337 -24.24 -5.75 28.39
C SER A 337 -23.76 -5.55 29.82
N VAL A 338 -23.36 -4.33 30.20
CA VAL A 338 -22.93 -4.01 31.58
C VAL A 338 -24.05 -4.30 32.58
N LYS A 339 -25.24 -3.76 32.32
CA LYS A 339 -26.36 -3.80 33.26
C LYS A 339 -27.19 -5.08 33.14
N ARG A 340 -26.79 -6.00 32.26
CA ARG A 340 -27.54 -7.22 31.90
C ARG A 340 -29.00 -6.91 31.51
N GLN A 341 -29.23 -5.77 30.86
CA GLN A 341 -30.57 -5.35 30.43
C GLN A 341 -31.11 -6.23 29.30
N CYS A 342 -30.24 -6.99 28.63
CA CYS A 342 -30.60 -7.96 27.60
C CYS A 342 -31.64 -8.96 28.10
N ALA A 343 -31.43 -9.52 29.30
CA ALA A 343 -32.37 -10.45 29.93
C ALA A 343 -33.71 -9.78 30.23
N PHE A 344 -33.68 -8.55 30.73
CA PHE A 344 -34.90 -7.77 30.99
C PHE A 344 -35.72 -7.54 29.71
N PHE A 345 -35.07 -7.25 28.58
CA PHE A 345 -35.79 -7.08 27.31
C PHE A 345 -36.39 -8.39 26.78
N ALA A 346 -35.67 -9.50 26.94
CA ALA A 346 -36.16 -10.83 26.60
C ALA A 346 -37.38 -11.21 27.46
N ASP A 347 -37.30 -11.02 28.78
CA ASP A 347 -38.40 -11.31 29.73
C ASP A 347 -39.66 -10.49 29.46
N ARG A 348 -39.48 -9.26 28.95
CA ARG A 348 -40.60 -8.36 28.58
C ARG A 348 -41.11 -8.57 27.16
N GLY A 349 -40.58 -9.56 26.43
CA GLY A 349 -41.00 -9.86 25.06
C GLY A 349 -40.76 -8.73 24.07
N ILE A 350 -39.76 -7.86 24.32
CA ILE A 350 -39.41 -6.80 23.39
C ILE A 350 -38.74 -7.44 22.16
N SER A 351 -39.30 -7.17 20.98
CA SER A 351 -38.76 -7.68 19.71
C SER A 351 -37.25 -7.38 19.58
N PRO A 352 -36.41 -8.38 19.26
CA PRO A 352 -34.98 -8.19 19.05
C PRO A 352 -34.66 -7.15 17.99
N THR A 353 -35.49 -7.06 16.95
CA THR A 353 -35.31 -6.06 15.89
C THR A 353 -35.48 -4.64 16.44
N LYS A 354 -36.43 -4.43 17.36
CA LYS A 354 -36.63 -3.12 18.01
C LYS A 354 -35.43 -2.73 18.86
N VAL A 355 -34.89 -3.68 19.62
CA VAL A 355 -33.66 -3.42 20.39
C VAL A 355 -32.51 -3.10 19.45
N TRP A 356 -32.24 -3.94 18.45
CA TRP A 356 -31.14 -3.75 17.51
C TRP A 356 -31.16 -2.37 16.84
N TRP A 357 -32.26 -1.98 16.18
CA TRP A 357 -32.26 -0.72 15.43
C TRP A 357 -32.18 0.50 16.35
N THR A 358 -32.82 0.49 17.53
CA THR A 358 -32.76 1.63 18.46
C THR A 358 -31.35 1.86 19.01
N ARG A 359 -30.54 0.80 19.12
CA ARG A 359 -29.13 0.90 19.51
C ARG A 359 -28.26 1.39 18.36
N VAL A 360 -28.41 0.77 17.19
CA VAL A 360 -27.60 1.08 16.00
C VAL A 360 -27.86 2.51 15.52
N VAL A 361 -29.11 2.97 15.43
CA VAL A 361 -29.44 4.33 14.94
C VAL A 361 -28.79 5.42 15.77
N VAL A 362 -28.73 5.27 17.11
CA VAL A 362 -28.08 6.27 17.97
C VAL A 362 -26.57 6.30 17.74
N SER A 363 -25.93 5.13 17.68
CA SER A 363 -24.48 5.05 17.37
C SER A 363 -24.15 5.55 15.96
N ALA A 364 -25.02 5.28 14.98
CA ALA A 364 -24.90 5.77 13.61
C ALA A 364 -25.08 7.29 13.53
N GLY A 365 -25.95 7.88 14.35
CA GLY A 365 -26.07 9.34 14.46
C GLY A 365 -24.76 10.01 14.86
N PHE A 366 -24.05 9.45 15.85
CA PHE A 366 -22.70 9.93 16.22
C PHE A 366 -21.67 9.68 15.12
N LEU A 367 -21.75 8.53 14.42
CA LEU A 367 -20.90 8.24 13.27
C LEU A 367 -21.07 9.31 12.17
N PHE A 368 -22.29 9.67 11.80
CA PHE A 368 -22.55 10.72 10.80
C PHE A 368 -21.96 12.07 11.22
N ALA A 369 -22.08 12.45 12.50
CA ALA A 369 -21.45 13.67 13.02
C ALA A 369 -19.91 13.62 13.01
N ALA A 370 -19.32 12.42 13.11
CA ALA A 370 -17.89 12.20 13.05
C ALA A 370 -17.32 12.16 11.62
N VAL A 371 -18.10 11.70 10.63
CA VAL A 371 -17.67 11.63 9.23
C VAL A 371 -17.40 13.02 8.65
N ILE A 372 -18.17 14.04 9.07
CA ILE A 372 -18.02 15.42 8.58
C ILE A 372 -16.59 15.98 8.76
N PRO A 373 -16.02 16.05 9.98
CA PRO A 373 -14.66 16.56 10.17
C PRO A 373 -13.59 15.69 9.53
N THR A 374 -13.79 14.36 9.44
CA THR A 374 -12.84 13.48 8.75
C THR A 374 -12.84 13.75 7.25
N TRP A 375 -14.03 13.89 6.65
CA TRP A 375 -14.15 14.24 5.24
C TRP A 375 -13.52 15.60 4.94
N ALA A 376 -13.80 16.61 5.78
CA ALA A 376 -13.17 17.93 5.67
C ALA A 376 -11.64 17.87 5.80
N CYS A 377 -11.13 17.10 6.78
CA CYS A 377 -9.70 16.90 6.98
C CYS A 377 -9.03 16.30 5.74
N VAL A 378 -9.58 15.23 5.18
CA VAL A 378 -9.01 14.58 4.00
C VAL A 378 -9.11 15.51 2.78
N HIS A 379 -10.20 16.28 2.65
CA HIS A 379 -10.35 17.26 1.58
C HIS A 379 -9.28 18.36 1.64
N VAL A 380 -8.96 18.86 2.83
CA VAL A 380 -7.97 19.92 3.04
C VAL A 380 -6.53 19.43 2.87
N THR A 381 -6.21 18.21 3.28
CA THR A 381 -4.83 17.69 3.21
C THR A 381 -4.43 17.16 1.83
N GLN A 382 -5.38 16.96 0.93
CA GLN A 382 -5.10 16.36 -0.37
C GLN A 382 -4.59 17.35 -1.41
N ARG A 383 -3.49 16.97 -2.08
CA ARG A 383 -2.98 17.66 -3.26
C ARG A 383 -3.98 17.54 -4.43
N PRO A 384 -4.12 18.59 -5.26
CA PRO A 384 -5.03 18.59 -6.40
C PRO A 384 -4.65 17.48 -7.40
N GLY A 385 -5.51 16.46 -7.53
CA GLY A 385 -5.32 15.35 -8.49
C GLY A 385 -5.86 13.99 -8.06
N ILE A 386 -5.88 13.67 -6.75
CA ILE A 386 -6.24 12.33 -6.21
C ILE A 386 -7.51 12.40 -5.32
N GLN A 387 -8.29 13.49 -5.45
CA GLN A 387 -9.12 13.98 -4.34
C GLN A 387 -10.33 13.09 -3.96
N ALA A 388 -11.15 12.67 -4.92
CA ALA A 388 -12.40 11.99 -4.56
C ALA A 388 -12.21 10.55 -4.06
N TYR A 389 -11.20 9.86 -4.58
CA TYR A 389 -11.00 8.43 -4.35
C TYR A 389 -10.52 8.13 -2.93
N ASP A 390 -9.45 8.79 -2.52
CA ASP A 390 -8.84 8.63 -1.20
C ASP A 390 -9.78 9.10 -0.07
N GLN A 391 -10.62 10.12 -0.33
CA GLN A 391 -11.68 10.57 0.58
C GLN A 391 -12.72 9.47 0.80
N ALA A 392 -13.25 8.91 -0.30
CA ALA A 392 -14.22 7.84 -0.24
C ALA A 392 -13.64 6.62 0.48
N MET A 393 -12.38 6.27 0.19
CA MET A 393 -11.65 5.19 0.83
C MET A 393 -11.55 5.37 2.35
N ALA A 394 -11.06 6.52 2.83
CA ALA A 394 -10.90 6.77 4.26
C ALA A 394 -12.23 6.65 5.01
N VAL A 395 -13.30 7.23 4.45
CA VAL A 395 -14.65 7.16 5.03
C VAL A 395 -15.17 5.71 5.04
N VAL A 396 -15.03 4.98 3.93
CA VAL A 396 -15.47 3.58 3.82
C VAL A 396 -14.76 2.70 4.84
N CYS A 397 -13.45 2.84 5.01
CA CYS A 397 -12.67 2.08 5.99
C CYS A 397 -13.10 2.37 7.43
N LEU A 398 -13.38 3.63 7.77
CA LEU A 398 -13.81 4.02 9.11
C LEU A 398 -15.24 3.54 9.42
N VAL A 399 -16.15 3.62 8.46
CA VAL A 399 -17.51 3.08 8.59
C VAL A 399 -17.49 1.56 8.69
N ALA A 400 -16.63 0.88 7.92
CA ALA A 400 -16.40 -0.55 8.05
C ALA A 400 -15.88 -0.91 9.45
N GLY A 401 -14.89 -0.17 9.96
CA GLY A 401 -14.36 -0.35 11.33
C GLY A 401 -15.41 -0.14 12.41
N TRP A 402 -16.26 0.89 12.28
CA TRP A 402 -17.41 1.08 13.16
C TRP A 402 -18.36 -0.13 13.12
N SER A 403 -18.70 -0.62 11.92
CA SER A 403 -19.65 -1.73 11.77
C SER A 403 -19.14 -3.04 12.38
N ILE A 404 -17.83 -3.29 12.28
CA ILE A 404 -17.16 -4.42 12.92
C ILE A 404 -17.21 -4.26 14.44
N ALA A 405 -16.97 -3.05 14.96
CA ALA A 405 -17.05 -2.79 16.39
C ALA A 405 -18.48 -2.95 16.96
N VAL A 406 -19.52 -2.54 16.20
CA VAL A 406 -20.93 -2.81 16.53
C VAL A 406 -21.14 -4.33 16.68
N PHE A 407 -20.67 -5.10 15.70
CA PHE A 407 -20.79 -6.56 15.71
C PHE A 407 -20.06 -7.21 16.89
N ILE A 408 -18.81 -6.82 17.12
CA ILE A 408 -17.98 -7.37 18.21
C ILE A 408 -18.56 -7.04 19.59
N SER A 409 -19.29 -5.93 19.74
CA SER A 409 -19.97 -5.57 21.00
C SER A 409 -21.06 -6.52 21.45
N MET A 410 -21.56 -7.37 20.54
CA MET A 410 -22.42 -8.49 20.91
C MET A 410 -21.67 -9.77 21.27
N LEU A 411 -20.44 -9.95 20.79
CA LEU A 411 -19.72 -11.22 20.94
C LEU A 411 -19.13 -11.41 22.34
N MET A 412 -18.78 -10.29 22.99
CA MET A 412 -18.10 -10.31 24.29
C MET A 412 -19.08 -9.98 25.41
N LYS A 413 -19.17 -10.86 26.42
CA LYS A 413 -19.96 -10.60 27.64
C LYS A 413 -19.44 -9.40 28.43
N ARG A 414 -18.14 -9.12 28.36
CA ARG A 414 -17.51 -7.98 29.02
C ARG A 414 -17.30 -6.86 28.00
N PRO A 415 -17.92 -5.70 28.16
CA PRO A 415 -17.87 -4.69 27.11
C PRO A 415 -16.50 -4.05 26.92
N VAL A 416 -15.71 -3.95 27.98
CA VAL A 416 -14.30 -3.53 27.89
C VAL A 416 -13.51 -4.49 26.99
N LEU A 417 -13.73 -5.81 27.09
CA LEU A 417 -13.12 -6.77 26.18
C LEU A 417 -13.61 -6.61 24.75
N SER A 418 -14.89 -6.29 24.53
CA SER A 418 -15.38 -5.97 23.18
C SER A 418 -14.63 -4.79 22.58
N PHE A 419 -14.41 -3.73 23.35
CA PHE A 419 -13.74 -2.55 22.85
C PHE A 419 -12.34 -2.93 22.35
N PHE A 420 -11.54 -3.61 23.17
CA PHE A 420 -10.20 -4.06 22.76
C PHE A 420 -10.21 -5.10 21.64
N ALA A 421 -11.15 -6.04 21.65
CA ALA A 421 -11.30 -7.01 20.57
C ALA A 421 -11.59 -6.30 19.24
N SER A 422 -12.39 -5.24 19.25
CA SER A 422 -12.65 -4.43 18.05
C SER A 422 -11.41 -3.71 17.54
N LEU A 423 -10.56 -3.22 18.44
CA LEU A 423 -9.27 -2.63 18.06
C LEU A 423 -8.34 -3.66 17.45
N VAL A 424 -8.19 -4.83 18.08
CA VAL A 424 -7.33 -5.90 17.56
C VAL A 424 -7.78 -6.36 16.18
N VAL A 425 -9.09 -6.58 15.99
CA VAL A 425 -9.64 -6.94 14.67
C VAL A 425 -9.41 -5.81 13.67
N LEU A 426 -9.60 -4.55 14.05
CA LEU A 426 -9.33 -3.40 13.17
C LEU A 426 -7.82 -3.19 12.91
N SER A 427 -6.91 -3.70 13.74
CA SER A 427 -5.47 -3.65 13.44
C SER A 427 -5.05 -4.75 12.47
N ILE A 428 -5.64 -5.95 12.60
CA ILE A 428 -5.31 -7.10 11.75
C ILE A 428 -5.96 -6.96 10.36
N LEU A 429 -7.22 -6.52 10.32
CA LEU A 429 -8.01 -6.53 9.09
C LEU A 429 -7.43 -5.65 7.98
N PRO A 430 -7.02 -4.39 8.22
CA PRO A 430 -6.34 -3.58 7.23
C PRO A 430 -5.05 -4.23 6.74
N GLY A 431 -4.32 -4.99 7.55
CA GLY A 431 -3.15 -5.72 7.05
C GLY A 431 -3.53 -6.74 5.96
N ILE A 432 -4.60 -7.51 6.19
CA ILE A 432 -5.11 -8.50 5.23
C ILE A 432 -5.73 -7.83 4.00
N VAL A 433 -6.52 -6.79 4.22
CA VAL A 433 -7.28 -6.08 3.20
C VAL A 433 -6.38 -5.16 2.37
N ALA A 434 -5.57 -4.32 3.01
CA ALA A 434 -4.70 -3.36 2.34
C ALA A 434 -3.66 -4.04 1.45
N TRP A 435 -3.12 -5.20 1.87
CA TRP A 435 -2.21 -5.96 1.00
C TRP A 435 -2.87 -6.30 -0.35
N PHE A 436 -4.10 -6.82 -0.33
CA PHE A 436 -4.81 -7.17 -1.56
C PHE A 436 -5.23 -5.95 -2.37
N PHE A 437 -5.68 -4.89 -1.70
CA PHE A 437 -6.06 -3.65 -2.38
C PHE A 437 -4.86 -2.77 -2.76
N GLU A 438 -3.65 -3.07 -2.31
CA GLU A 438 -2.43 -2.47 -2.87
C GLU A 438 -2.25 -2.93 -4.32
N ILE A 439 -2.56 -4.20 -4.61
CA ILE A 439 -2.57 -4.76 -5.97
C ILE A 439 -3.77 -4.21 -6.76
N TYR A 440 -4.92 -4.03 -6.10
CA TYR A 440 -6.17 -3.60 -6.71
C TYR A 440 -6.67 -2.26 -6.14
N PRO A 441 -5.91 -1.16 -6.28
CA PRO A 441 -6.19 0.09 -5.59
C PRO A 441 -7.59 0.58 -5.90
N ASP A 442 -8.01 0.56 -7.16
CA ASP A 442 -9.34 0.98 -7.67
C ASP A 442 -10.54 0.25 -7.06
N TYR A 443 -10.32 -0.91 -6.41
CA TYR A 443 -11.40 -1.74 -5.89
C TYR A 443 -11.63 -1.56 -4.40
N ILE A 444 -10.91 -0.67 -3.72
CA ILE A 444 -11.01 -0.54 -2.26
C ILE A 444 -12.42 -0.17 -1.79
N VAL A 445 -13.22 0.47 -2.65
CA VAL A 445 -14.64 0.77 -2.36
C VAL A 445 -15.45 -0.51 -2.08
N THR A 446 -15.03 -1.66 -2.61
CA THR A 446 -15.66 -2.97 -2.30
C THR A 446 -15.53 -3.37 -0.83
N VAL A 447 -14.58 -2.79 -0.08
CA VAL A 447 -14.50 -2.92 1.39
C VAL A 447 -15.78 -2.42 2.07
N GLY A 448 -16.52 -1.50 1.43
CA GLY A 448 -17.83 -1.06 1.87
C GLY A 448 -18.85 -2.20 2.01
N ALA A 449 -18.65 -3.34 1.32
CA ALA A 449 -19.48 -4.54 1.47
C ALA A 449 -19.40 -5.17 2.86
N ILE A 450 -18.36 -4.87 3.65
CA ILE A 450 -18.26 -5.30 5.06
C ILE A 450 -19.41 -4.74 5.88
N VAL A 451 -19.81 -3.49 5.64
CA VAL A 451 -20.81 -2.77 6.42
C VAL A 451 -22.18 -3.50 6.42
N PRO A 452 -22.81 -3.77 5.26
CA PRO A 452 -24.10 -4.47 5.25
C PRO A 452 -24.00 -5.89 5.79
N VAL A 453 -22.89 -6.61 5.58
CA VAL A 453 -22.69 -7.96 6.14
C VAL A 453 -22.63 -7.92 7.66
N MET A 454 -21.85 -7.00 8.23
CA MET A 454 -21.72 -6.83 9.69
C MET A 454 -23.02 -6.34 10.35
N MET A 455 -23.73 -5.43 9.70
CA MET A 455 -25.05 -4.98 10.16
C MET A 455 -26.08 -6.11 10.12
N PHE A 456 -26.10 -6.89 9.04
CA PHE A 456 -26.97 -8.08 8.94
C PHE A 456 -26.61 -9.14 9.99
N ALA A 457 -25.32 -9.40 10.20
CA ALA A 457 -24.83 -10.36 11.19
C ALA A 457 -25.24 -9.96 12.61
N SER A 458 -25.01 -8.71 12.99
CA SER A 458 -25.41 -8.19 14.30
C SER A 458 -26.94 -8.22 14.49
N TRP A 459 -27.72 -7.89 13.46
CA TRP A 459 -29.19 -8.00 13.50
C TRP A 459 -29.65 -9.44 13.73
N ARG A 460 -29.10 -10.40 12.97
CA ARG A 460 -29.46 -11.82 13.07
C ARG A 460 -29.07 -12.44 14.42
N LEU A 461 -27.91 -12.06 14.95
CA LEU A 461 -27.40 -12.60 16.21
C LEU A 461 -27.99 -11.89 17.45
N CYS A 462 -28.60 -10.72 17.28
CA CYS A 462 -29.22 -9.95 18.37
C CYS A 462 -30.23 -10.78 19.19
N ARG A 463 -31.04 -11.63 18.54
CA ARG A 463 -31.99 -12.49 19.25
C ARG A 463 -31.30 -13.43 20.24
N ARG A 464 -30.31 -14.20 19.79
CA ARG A 464 -29.56 -15.13 20.65
C ARG A 464 -28.79 -14.40 21.75
N TRP A 465 -28.26 -13.23 21.43
CA TRP A 465 -27.59 -12.37 22.39
C TRP A 465 -28.54 -11.88 23.49
N LEU A 466 -29.77 -11.46 23.13
CA LEU A 466 -30.80 -11.08 24.09
C LEU A 466 -31.22 -12.24 24.99
N ASP A 467 -31.36 -13.43 24.40
CA ASP A 467 -31.68 -14.67 25.12
C ASP A 467 -30.53 -15.16 26.02
N GLY A 468 -29.34 -14.54 25.95
CA GLY A 468 -28.15 -14.94 26.71
C GLY A 468 -27.52 -16.27 26.26
N THR A 469 -27.98 -16.83 25.14
CA THR A 469 -27.56 -18.14 24.62
C THR A 469 -26.32 -18.02 23.75
N MET A 470 -25.16 -17.86 24.39
CA MET A 470 -23.85 -17.87 23.71
C MET A 470 -23.26 -19.28 23.63
N ASP A 471 -23.93 -20.14 22.86
CA ASP A 471 -23.50 -21.49 22.55
C ASP A 471 -22.33 -21.51 21.54
N GLN A 472 -21.70 -22.68 21.34
CA GLN A 472 -20.70 -22.84 20.27
C GLN A 472 -21.26 -22.48 18.89
N GLY A 473 -22.56 -22.72 18.67
CA GLY A 473 -23.26 -22.34 17.44
C GLY A 473 -23.31 -20.82 17.22
N PHE A 474 -23.46 -20.01 18.27
CA PHE A 474 -23.39 -18.55 18.20
C PHE A 474 -22.01 -18.09 17.74
N TYR A 475 -20.93 -18.61 18.34
CA TYR A 475 -19.56 -18.27 17.97
C TYR A 475 -19.20 -18.76 16.56
N GLY A 476 -19.62 -19.97 16.18
CA GLY A 476 -19.42 -20.51 14.83
C GLY A 476 -20.11 -19.65 13.74
N ARG A 477 -21.35 -19.22 13.97
CA ARG A 477 -22.04 -18.28 13.06
C ARG A 477 -21.37 -16.91 13.01
N SER A 478 -20.91 -16.42 14.15
CA SER A 478 -20.22 -15.15 14.25
C SER A 478 -18.92 -15.15 13.44
N LEU A 479 -18.13 -16.23 13.56
CA LEU A 479 -16.93 -16.44 12.77
C LEU A 479 -17.25 -16.58 11.28
N GLY A 480 -18.34 -17.28 10.93
CA GLY A 480 -18.82 -17.39 9.55
C GLY A 480 -19.17 -16.03 8.93
N TYR A 481 -19.89 -15.17 9.66
CA TYR A 481 -20.19 -13.81 9.18
C TYR A 481 -18.94 -12.94 9.03
N LEU A 482 -17.98 -13.08 9.95
CA LEU A 482 -16.70 -12.40 9.85
C LEU A 482 -15.92 -12.87 8.62
N ALA A 483 -15.84 -14.18 8.38
CA ALA A 483 -15.21 -14.73 7.18
C ALA A 483 -15.89 -14.26 5.88
N ILE A 484 -17.23 -14.20 5.85
CA ILE A 484 -17.98 -13.68 4.70
C ILE A 484 -17.66 -12.19 4.49
N ALA A 485 -17.69 -11.38 5.54
CA ALA A 485 -17.41 -9.94 5.40
C ALA A 485 -15.99 -9.69 4.90
N ILE A 486 -15.01 -10.46 5.37
CA ILE A 486 -13.64 -10.37 4.89
C ILE A 486 -13.55 -10.85 3.44
N GLY A 487 -14.12 -12.00 3.10
CA GLY A 487 -14.00 -12.61 1.78
C GLY A 487 -14.80 -11.91 0.66
N LEU A 488 -15.92 -11.25 0.98
CA LEU A 488 -16.82 -10.66 0.00
C LEU A 488 -16.17 -9.54 -0.85
N PRO A 489 -15.39 -8.59 -0.30
CA PRO A 489 -14.60 -7.64 -1.08
C PRO A 489 -13.65 -8.31 -2.09
N PHE A 490 -12.94 -9.37 -1.68
CA PHE A 490 -12.07 -10.15 -2.58
C PHE A 490 -12.89 -10.80 -3.69
N LEU A 491 -14.02 -11.43 -3.32
CA LEU A 491 -14.89 -12.08 -4.28
C LEU A 491 -15.42 -11.08 -5.32
N PHE A 492 -15.84 -9.88 -4.92
CA PHE A 492 -16.29 -8.85 -5.85
C PHE A 492 -15.17 -8.39 -6.79
N THR A 493 -13.98 -8.14 -6.26
CA THR A 493 -12.82 -7.74 -7.06
C THR A 493 -12.45 -8.83 -8.06
N PHE A 494 -12.24 -10.07 -7.60
CA PHE A 494 -11.91 -11.18 -8.48
C PHE A 494 -13.03 -11.50 -9.47
N SER A 495 -14.30 -11.44 -9.08
CA SER A 495 -15.42 -11.66 -9.99
C SER A 495 -15.45 -10.58 -11.07
N HIS A 496 -15.28 -9.31 -10.70
CA HIS A 496 -15.23 -8.23 -11.69
C HIS A 496 -14.01 -8.36 -12.61
N ARG A 497 -12.83 -8.67 -12.06
CA ARG A 497 -11.63 -8.92 -12.88
C ARG A 497 -11.84 -10.10 -13.82
N TYR A 498 -12.44 -11.19 -13.33
CA TYR A 498 -12.76 -12.39 -14.10
C TYR A 498 -13.77 -12.11 -15.23
N LEU A 499 -14.86 -11.42 -14.93
CA LEU A 499 -15.90 -11.06 -15.90
C LEU A 499 -15.42 -10.07 -16.95
N THR A 500 -14.42 -9.26 -16.63
CA THR A 500 -13.82 -8.29 -17.56
C THR A 500 -12.60 -8.86 -18.30
N LEU A 501 -12.31 -10.16 -18.20
CA LEU A 501 -11.28 -10.76 -19.07
C LEU A 501 -11.69 -10.59 -20.54
N PRO A 502 -10.79 -10.12 -21.41
CA PRO A 502 -11.04 -10.15 -22.84
C PRO A 502 -11.37 -11.58 -23.30
N ALA A 503 -12.22 -11.74 -24.32
CA ALA A 503 -12.52 -13.06 -24.87
C ALA A 503 -11.25 -13.66 -25.53
N MET A 504 -11.05 -14.97 -25.40
CA MET A 504 -9.96 -15.67 -26.08
C MET A 504 -10.37 -15.98 -27.53
N ASP A 505 -9.63 -15.43 -28.50
CA ASP A 505 -9.85 -15.68 -29.93
C ASP A 505 -9.05 -16.92 -30.38
N ILE A 506 -9.62 -18.11 -30.12
CA ILE A 506 -8.95 -19.40 -30.38
C ILE A 506 -8.62 -19.56 -31.87
N GLN A 507 -9.54 -19.20 -32.76
CA GLN A 507 -9.36 -19.30 -34.21
C GLN A 507 -8.19 -18.43 -34.68
N TRP A 508 -8.09 -17.19 -34.16
CA TRP A 508 -6.96 -16.33 -34.46
C TRP A 508 -5.65 -16.93 -33.95
N ARG A 509 -5.60 -17.44 -32.71
CA ARG A 509 -4.39 -18.07 -32.15
C ARG A 509 -3.92 -19.25 -33.00
N GLU A 510 -4.82 -20.15 -33.37
CA GLU A 510 -4.52 -21.29 -34.25
C GLU A 510 -3.98 -20.81 -35.61
N SER A 511 -4.62 -19.79 -36.20
CA SER A 511 -4.17 -19.21 -37.47
C SER A 511 -2.79 -18.53 -37.38
N MET A 512 -2.45 -17.95 -36.23
CA MET A 512 -1.15 -17.35 -36.00
C MET A 512 -0.08 -18.41 -35.77
N PHE A 513 -0.35 -19.45 -34.97
CA PHE A 513 0.59 -20.56 -34.79
C PHE A 513 0.88 -21.29 -36.11
N ALA A 514 -0.10 -21.41 -37.01
CA ALA A 514 0.12 -21.98 -38.34
C ALA A 514 1.03 -21.12 -39.24
N LYS A 515 1.16 -19.81 -38.97
CA LYS A 515 2.03 -18.88 -39.70
C LYS A 515 3.44 -18.76 -39.11
N VAL A 516 3.72 -19.43 -37.99
CA VAL A 516 5.02 -19.36 -37.33
C VAL A 516 6.07 -20.12 -38.14
N PRO A 517 7.23 -19.52 -38.47
CA PRO A 517 8.28 -20.22 -39.20
C PRO A 517 8.83 -21.42 -38.40
N PRO A 518 9.25 -22.53 -39.05
CA PRO A 518 9.62 -23.78 -38.36
C PRO A 518 10.81 -23.67 -37.40
N ASN A 519 11.65 -22.64 -37.49
CA ASN A 519 12.90 -22.50 -36.71
C ASN A 519 12.76 -21.75 -35.37
N VAL A 520 11.56 -21.68 -34.79
CA VAL A 520 11.34 -20.90 -33.55
C VAL A 520 12.04 -21.47 -32.31
N ASP A 521 12.25 -22.78 -32.25
CA ASP A 521 12.71 -23.46 -31.02
C ASP A 521 14.25 -23.40 -30.81
N GLN A 522 15.03 -23.00 -31.81
CA GLN A 522 16.50 -22.94 -31.70
C GLN A 522 17.03 -21.62 -31.08
N VAL A 523 16.23 -20.55 -31.09
CA VAL A 523 16.64 -19.21 -30.61
C VAL A 523 16.13 -18.94 -29.17
N THR A 524 15.40 -19.90 -28.59
CA THR A 524 14.52 -19.67 -27.44
C THR A 524 15.20 -19.60 -26.07
N SER A 525 16.51 -19.86 -25.96
CA SER A 525 17.22 -19.92 -24.67
C SER A 525 18.14 -18.74 -24.37
N LEU A 526 18.22 -17.73 -25.23
CA LEU A 526 19.15 -16.61 -25.03
C LEU A 526 18.46 -15.48 -24.28
N ARG A 527 18.82 -15.32 -23.00
CA ARG A 527 18.63 -14.07 -22.25
C ARG A 527 19.11 -12.90 -23.13
N LEU A 528 18.53 -11.71 -22.95
CA LEU A 528 18.93 -10.49 -23.68
C LEU A 528 20.46 -10.24 -23.71
N ASP A 529 21.18 -10.85 -22.76
CA ASP A 529 22.61 -10.68 -22.51
C ASP A 529 23.54 -11.58 -23.35
N ARG A 530 23.04 -12.45 -24.25
CA ARG A 530 23.90 -13.26 -25.15
C ARG A 530 23.56 -13.08 -26.62
N SER A 531 24.62 -12.97 -27.45
CA SER A 531 24.65 -12.77 -28.91
C SER A 531 23.48 -13.43 -29.65
N TRP A 532 22.68 -12.61 -30.35
CA TRP A 532 21.33 -12.95 -30.79
C TRP A 532 21.29 -13.76 -32.09
N SER A 533 22.41 -13.86 -32.82
CA SER A 533 22.62 -14.83 -33.89
C SER A 533 24.11 -14.92 -34.25
N SER A 534 24.46 -15.82 -35.18
CA SER A 534 25.79 -15.82 -35.82
C SER A 534 25.97 -14.69 -36.84
N GLU A 535 24.88 -14.05 -37.26
CA GLU A 535 24.86 -13.07 -38.36
C GLU A 535 24.85 -11.61 -37.85
N LEU A 536 24.59 -11.41 -36.56
CA LEU A 536 24.67 -10.10 -35.90
C LEU A 536 25.72 -10.14 -34.80
N SER A 537 26.76 -9.32 -34.96
CA SER A 537 27.79 -9.17 -33.94
C SER A 537 27.17 -8.57 -32.66
N PRO A 538 27.57 -9.01 -31.46
CA PRO A 538 27.17 -8.35 -30.20
C PRO A 538 27.48 -6.86 -30.17
N MET A 539 28.56 -6.47 -30.87
CA MET A 539 28.97 -5.07 -31.02
C MET A 539 27.93 -4.22 -31.76
N ALA A 540 27.18 -4.82 -32.68
CA ALA A 540 26.17 -4.13 -33.48
C ALA A 540 25.06 -3.50 -32.61
N LEU A 541 24.73 -4.16 -31.49
CA LEU A 541 23.62 -3.81 -30.59
C LEU A 541 24.04 -3.02 -29.34
N LEU A 542 25.33 -2.71 -29.17
CA LEU A 542 25.77 -1.89 -28.05
C LEU A 542 25.18 -0.48 -28.17
N THR A 543 24.12 -0.25 -27.40
CA THR A 543 23.50 1.07 -27.26
C THR A 543 24.47 2.01 -26.55
N SER A 544 24.47 3.30 -26.92
CA SER A 544 25.45 4.31 -26.44
C SER A 544 25.51 4.50 -24.92
N ARG A 545 24.56 3.92 -24.16
CA ARG A 545 24.52 3.98 -22.70
C ARG A 545 25.66 3.23 -22.02
N ASP A 546 26.18 2.17 -22.64
CA ASP A 546 27.35 1.44 -22.10
C ASP A 546 28.68 2.08 -22.53
N THR A 547 28.67 2.91 -23.58
CA THR A 547 29.85 3.59 -24.14
C THR A 547 29.94 5.08 -23.79
N THR A 548 29.12 5.56 -22.85
CA THR A 548 29.08 6.97 -22.40
C THR A 548 30.45 7.54 -21.95
N TYR A 549 31.43 6.68 -21.68
CA TYR A 549 32.78 7.10 -21.29
C TYR A 549 33.72 7.47 -22.44
N SER A 550 33.43 7.17 -23.72
CA SER A 550 34.40 7.38 -24.82
C SER A 550 34.05 8.47 -25.85
N LEU A 551 32.82 8.99 -25.86
CA LEU A 551 32.30 9.75 -27.01
C LEU A 551 32.12 11.26 -26.75
N ALA A 552 32.29 11.69 -25.50
CA ALA A 552 32.39 13.13 -25.17
C ALA A 552 33.70 13.77 -25.68
N THR A 553 34.72 12.97 -25.97
CA THR A 553 35.96 13.39 -26.62
C THR A 553 35.79 13.17 -28.11
N GLY A 554 35.33 14.19 -28.84
CA GLY A 554 34.95 14.07 -30.26
C GLY A 554 35.96 13.30 -31.13
N PHE A 555 35.45 12.61 -32.16
CA PHE A 555 36.24 11.80 -33.10
C PHE A 555 37.51 12.51 -33.58
N SER A 556 38.68 11.93 -33.29
CA SER A 556 39.95 12.48 -33.78
C SER A 556 40.11 12.21 -35.29
N SER A 557 40.93 13.01 -35.98
CA SER A 557 41.28 12.80 -37.41
C SER A 557 41.72 11.38 -37.74
N ARG A 558 42.40 10.69 -36.81
CA ARG A 558 42.84 9.30 -36.99
C ARG A 558 41.71 8.29 -36.83
N ASP A 559 40.69 8.61 -36.04
CA ASP A 559 39.52 7.75 -35.85
C ASP A 559 38.62 7.75 -37.10
N TRP A 560 38.58 8.87 -37.84
CA TRP A 560 37.82 8.99 -39.09
C TRP A 560 38.30 8.05 -40.20
N VAL A 561 39.61 7.97 -40.42
CA VAL A 561 40.18 7.09 -41.45
C VAL A 561 39.94 5.63 -41.11
N LYS A 562 40.10 5.26 -39.83
CA LYS A 562 39.82 3.91 -39.34
C LYS A 562 38.33 3.56 -39.46
N PHE A 563 37.45 4.49 -39.09
CA PHE A 563 36.00 4.33 -39.19
C PHE A 563 35.54 4.15 -40.64
N SER A 564 36.00 5.00 -41.56
CA SER A 564 35.70 4.89 -43.00
C SER A 564 36.21 3.56 -43.59
N ALA A 565 37.42 3.13 -43.22
CA ALA A 565 37.96 1.83 -43.62
C ALA A 565 37.12 0.66 -43.06
N ASN A 566 36.66 0.76 -41.81
CA ASN A 566 35.80 -0.24 -41.18
C ASN A 566 34.41 -0.31 -41.85
N LEU A 567 33.82 0.83 -42.22
CA LEU A 567 32.56 0.85 -42.99
C LEU A 567 32.71 0.15 -44.34
N LYS A 568 33.82 0.39 -45.06
CA LYS A 568 34.09 -0.29 -46.34
C LYS A 568 34.30 -1.80 -46.17
N ARG A 569 34.88 -2.24 -45.05
CA ARG A 569 34.98 -3.67 -44.71
C ARG A 569 33.62 -4.28 -44.44
N GLU A 570 32.74 -3.54 -43.78
CA GLU A 570 31.38 -3.98 -43.48
C GLU A 570 30.58 -4.29 -44.77
N LEU A 571 30.72 -3.43 -45.80
CA LEU A 571 30.09 -3.65 -47.12
C LEU A 571 30.67 -4.82 -47.92
N SER A 572 31.82 -5.37 -47.53
CA SER A 572 32.42 -6.52 -48.25
C SER A 572 31.62 -7.82 -48.07
N GLY A 573 30.70 -7.86 -47.11
CA GLY A 573 29.64 -8.88 -47.01
C GLY A 573 30.05 -10.25 -46.44
N TYR A 574 31.32 -10.46 -46.10
CA TYR A 574 31.82 -11.76 -45.60
C TYR A 574 31.59 -11.99 -44.10
N ASP A 575 31.39 -10.92 -43.34
CA ASP A 575 31.30 -10.97 -41.87
C ASP A 575 29.88 -10.68 -41.36
N PRO A 576 29.58 -11.09 -40.11
CA PRO A 576 28.34 -10.72 -39.42
C PRO A 576 28.15 -9.20 -39.37
N MET A 577 26.90 -8.74 -39.42
CA MET A 577 26.57 -7.32 -39.34
C MET A 577 27.05 -6.72 -38.01
N GLY A 578 27.67 -5.54 -38.10
CA GLY A 578 28.25 -4.78 -37.01
C GLY A 578 29.53 -5.38 -36.41
N THR A 579 30.27 -6.16 -37.19
CA THR A 579 31.56 -6.71 -36.76
C THR A 579 32.63 -5.64 -36.63
N TYR A 580 32.67 -4.70 -37.56
CA TYR A 580 33.73 -3.68 -37.62
C TYR A 580 33.33 -2.31 -37.08
N VAL A 581 32.02 -2.04 -37.05
CA VAL A 581 31.42 -0.79 -36.59
C VAL A 581 30.10 -1.11 -35.90
N SER A 582 29.79 -0.45 -34.80
CA SER A 582 28.48 -0.58 -34.12
C SER A 582 27.44 0.39 -34.70
N LEU A 583 26.15 0.07 -34.55
CA LEU A 583 25.08 0.97 -34.99
C LEU A 583 25.15 2.34 -34.30
N SER A 584 25.49 2.37 -33.01
CA SER A 584 25.62 3.62 -32.24
C SER A 584 26.76 4.50 -32.77
N GLU A 585 27.90 3.92 -33.16
CA GLU A 585 29.00 4.66 -33.81
C GLU A 585 28.57 5.28 -35.15
N VAL A 586 27.80 4.55 -35.97
CA VAL A 586 27.31 5.08 -37.26
C VAL A 586 26.29 6.19 -37.06
N LEU A 587 25.32 6.00 -36.17
CA LEU A 587 24.30 7.01 -35.87
C LEU A 587 24.92 8.27 -35.27
N GLU A 588 25.91 8.11 -34.39
CA GLU A 588 26.65 9.24 -33.83
C GLU A 588 27.45 9.97 -34.89
N TYR A 589 28.10 9.24 -35.81
CA TYR A 589 28.77 9.85 -36.94
C TYR A 589 27.82 10.74 -37.75
N LEU A 590 26.69 10.18 -38.19
CA LEU A 590 25.70 10.90 -38.99
C LEU A 590 25.08 12.10 -38.25
N ASN A 591 24.91 11.99 -36.94
CA ASN A 591 24.48 13.10 -36.09
C ASN A 591 25.58 14.18 -35.97
N SER A 592 26.84 13.79 -35.82
CA SER A 592 27.97 14.72 -35.72
C SER A 592 28.16 15.53 -37.02
N THR A 593 28.06 14.88 -38.18
CA THR A 593 28.15 15.54 -39.50
C THR A 593 26.97 16.47 -39.74
N SER A 594 25.77 16.11 -39.28
CA SER A 594 24.60 17.01 -39.34
C SER A 594 24.79 18.29 -38.51
N ARG A 595 25.47 18.20 -37.35
CA ARG A 595 25.77 19.35 -36.49
C ARG A 595 26.85 20.24 -37.07
N LEU A 596 27.88 19.65 -37.68
CA LEU A 596 28.95 20.40 -38.37
C LEU A 596 28.37 21.22 -39.54
N ASN A 597 27.49 20.60 -40.33
CA ASN A 597 26.79 21.29 -41.43
C ASN A 597 25.95 22.50 -40.99
N LYS A 598 25.41 22.50 -39.76
CA LYS A 598 24.68 23.66 -39.20
C LYS A 598 25.60 24.79 -38.75
N ARG A 599 26.86 24.51 -38.41
CA ARG A 599 27.85 25.53 -38.00
C ARG A 599 28.46 26.27 -39.19
N ASP A 600 28.61 25.60 -40.33
CA ASP A 600 29.17 26.21 -41.56
C ASP A 600 28.31 27.35 -42.11
N ALA A 601 26.99 27.35 -41.83
CA ALA A 601 26.10 28.46 -42.17
C ALA A 601 26.45 29.78 -41.46
N ASN A 602 27.23 29.74 -40.38
CA ASN A 602 27.63 30.91 -39.58
C ASN A 602 29.10 31.32 -39.75
N GLY A 603 29.83 30.77 -40.73
CA GLY A 603 31.07 31.35 -41.26
C GLY A 603 32.40 30.75 -40.74
N THR A 604 33.21 30.33 -41.71
CA THR A 604 34.65 29.98 -41.65
C THR A 604 35.05 28.66 -40.97
N LEU A 605 34.67 27.54 -41.57
CA LEU A 605 35.38 26.27 -41.42
C LEU A 605 36.06 25.89 -42.76
N GLU A 606 37.28 25.35 -42.71
CA GLU A 606 38.10 25.02 -43.88
C GLU A 606 37.42 23.98 -44.80
N LEU A 607 37.08 24.38 -46.03
CA LEU A 607 36.42 23.56 -47.06
C LEU A 607 37.18 22.26 -47.41
N ASP A 608 38.51 22.25 -47.30
CA ASP A 608 39.35 21.12 -47.74
C ASP A 608 39.20 19.85 -46.89
N LYS A 609 38.66 19.96 -45.66
CA LYS A 609 38.41 18.79 -44.80
C LYS A 609 37.05 18.12 -45.05
N LEU A 610 36.19 18.71 -45.89
CA LEU A 610 34.83 18.22 -46.14
C LEU A 610 34.73 17.18 -47.26
N SER A 611 35.70 17.12 -48.18
CA SER A 611 35.65 16.22 -49.35
C SER A 611 35.58 14.73 -48.99
N GLY A 612 36.26 14.31 -47.92
CA GLY A 612 36.18 12.92 -47.41
C GLY A 612 34.95 12.62 -46.54
N VAL A 613 34.27 13.65 -46.03
CA VAL A 613 33.10 13.51 -45.15
C VAL A 613 31.89 13.09 -45.95
N GLU A 614 31.69 13.64 -47.15
CA GLU A 614 30.57 13.27 -48.03
C GLU A 614 30.69 11.82 -48.50
N GLU A 615 31.87 11.39 -48.95
CA GLU A 615 32.11 9.98 -49.33
C GLU A 615 31.84 9.04 -48.14
N THR A 616 32.37 9.36 -46.96
CA THR A 616 32.17 8.53 -45.76
C THR A 616 30.72 8.54 -45.29
N THR A 617 29.99 9.64 -45.45
CA THR A 617 28.54 9.73 -45.18
C THR A 617 27.76 8.84 -46.14
N ASN A 618 28.09 8.85 -47.43
CA ASN A 618 27.45 7.99 -48.43
C ASN A 618 27.69 6.51 -48.13
N VAL A 619 28.93 6.13 -47.77
CA VAL A 619 29.27 4.76 -47.37
C VAL A 619 28.55 4.38 -46.06
N ALA A 620 28.41 5.29 -45.09
CA ALA A 620 27.68 5.04 -43.87
C ALA A 620 26.18 4.79 -44.13
N VAL A 621 25.55 5.60 -44.99
CA VAL A 621 24.16 5.40 -45.43
C VAL A 621 24.01 4.07 -46.18
N GLU A 622 24.96 3.73 -47.04
CA GLU A 622 25.00 2.44 -47.76
C GLU A 622 25.05 1.26 -46.79
N VAL A 623 25.91 1.32 -45.77
CA VAL A 623 26.00 0.31 -44.70
C VAL A 623 24.69 0.17 -43.95
N LEU A 624 24.06 1.29 -43.56
CA LEU A 624 22.79 1.24 -42.82
C LEU A 624 21.65 0.62 -43.64
N LEU A 625 21.57 0.94 -44.94
CA LEU A 625 20.56 0.36 -45.84
C LEU A 625 20.83 -1.13 -46.11
N ASP A 626 22.08 -1.53 -46.31
CA ASP A 626 22.46 -2.95 -46.44
C ASP A 626 22.12 -3.73 -45.16
N TRP A 627 22.50 -3.20 -44.00
CA TRP A 627 22.18 -3.79 -42.70
C TRP A 627 20.67 -3.91 -42.47
N SER A 628 19.88 -2.88 -42.75
CA SER A 628 18.42 -2.95 -42.65
C SER A 628 17.87 -4.04 -43.58
N LYS A 629 18.28 -4.05 -44.85
CA LYS A 629 17.81 -5.02 -45.85
C LYS A 629 18.16 -6.46 -45.47
N ARG A 630 19.43 -6.74 -45.13
CA ARG A 630 19.91 -8.08 -44.73
C ARG A 630 19.24 -8.55 -43.44
N SER A 631 19.17 -7.70 -42.41
CA SER A 631 18.51 -8.07 -41.15
C SER A 631 17.01 -8.34 -41.34
N ARG A 632 16.30 -7.57 -42.18
CA ARG A 632 14.89 -7.85 -42.53
C ARG A 632 14.72 -9.18 -43.27
N GLN A 633 15.63 -9.53 -44.19
CA GLN A 633 15.63 -10.85 -44.84
C GLN A 633 15.81 -11.97 -43.81
N LEU A 634 16.79 -11.84 -42.91
CA LEU A 634 16.99 -12.80 -41.81
C LEU A 634 15.77 -12.94 -40.90
N ILE A 635 15.03 -11.86 -40.67
CA ILE A 635 13.77 -11.89 -39.90
C ILE A 635 12.69 -12.68 -40.67
N VAL A 636 12.52 -12.43 -41.97
CA VAL A 636 11.56 -13.16 -42.83
C VAL A 636 11.90 -14.65 -42.89
N GLU A 637 13.19 -14.99 -42.95
CA GLU A 637 13.70 -16.36 -42.88
C GLU A 637 13.52 -17.02 -41.49
N GLY A 638 13.09 -16.26 -40.49
CA GLY A 638 12.93 -16.75 -39.11
C GLY A 638 14.25 -17.00 -38.39
N ARG A 639 15.37 -16.45 -38.88
CA ARG A 639 16.68 -16.48 -38.22
C ARG A 639 16.76 -15.42 -37.13
N GLU A 640 16.17 -14.25 -37.37
CA GLU A 640 16.19 -13.09 -36.46
C GLU A 640 14.80 -12.73 -35.87
N GLY A 641 14.78 -11.99 -34.77
CA GLY A 641 13.57 -11.70 -33.98
C GLY A 641 13.14 -10.23 -33.97
N ILE A 642 12.13 -9.92 -33.15
CA ILE A 642 11.58 -8.57 -33.03
C ILE A 642 12.57 -7.56 -32.45
N ALA A 643 13.48 -7.97 -31.57
CA ALA A 643 14.46 -7.04 -31.02
C ALA A 643 15.43 -6.55 -32.10
N THR A 644 15.84 -7.42 -33.03
CA THR A 644 16.67 -7.05 -34.19
C THR A 644 15.92 -6.05 -35.06
N LEU A 645 14.63 -6.27 -35.30
CA LEU A 645 13.79 -5.31 -36.01
C LEU A 645 13.76 -3.93 -35.31
N LEU A 646 13.39 -3.90 -34.03
CA LEU A 646 13.12 -2.68 -33.27
C LEU A 646 14.39 -1.89 -32.92
N ARG A 647 15.48 -2.59 -32.60
CA ARG A 647 16.71 -1.98 -32.09
C ARG A 647 17.79 -1.80 -33.15
N PHE A 648 17.67 -2.47 -34.30
CA PHE A 648 18.71 -2.48 -35.32
C PHE A 648 18.17 -2.11 -36.71
N SER A 649 17.26 -2.90 -37.28
CA SER A 649 16.80 -2.71 -38.67
C SER A 649 16.07 -1.38 -38.88
N GLU A 650 15.07 -1.07 -38.04
CA GLU A 650 14.24 0.14 -38.18
C GLU A 650 15.04 1.43 -37.87
N PRO A 651 15.83 1.51 -36.79
CA PRO A 651 16.67 2.69 -36.54
C PRO A 651 17.73 2.91 -37.62
N ALA A 652 18.32 1.83 -38.18
CA ALA A 652 19.30 1.95 -39.26
C ALA A 652 18.66 2.53 -40.53
N GLU A 653 17.49 2.01 -40.94
CA GLU A 653 16.78 2.52 -42.11
C GLU A 653 16.31 3.96 -41.90
N HIS A 654 15.70 4.28 -40.76
CA HIS A 654 15.22 5.63 -40.47
C HIS A 654 16.35 6.67 -40.53
N ALA A 655 17.50 6.38 -39.91
CA ALA A 655 18.65 7.27 -39.98
C ALA A 655 19.23 7.39 -41.39
N ALA A 656 19.20 6.32 -42.19
CA ALA A 656 19.60 6.38 -43.59
C ALA A 656 18.66 7.27 -44.42
N LEU A 657 17.34 7.14 -44.22
CA LEU A 657 16.32 7.93 -44.91
C LEU A 657 16.42 9.42 -44.56
N GLU A 658 16.62 9.77 -43.28
CA GLU A 658 16.86 11.17 -42.89
C GLU A 658 18.03 11.79 -43.67
N GLN A 659 19.11 11.03 -43.83
CA GLN A 659 20.30 11.51 -44.54
C GLN A 659 20.05 11.60 -46.04
N LEU A 660 19.33 10.66 -46.64
CA LEU A 660 18.93 10.73 -48.05
C LEU A 660 18.06 11.96 -48.32
N VAL A 661 17.07 12.26 -47.48
CA VAL A 661 16.26 13.48 -47.57
C VAL A 661 17.13 14.74 -47.44
N ARG A 662 18.11 14.75 -46.54
CA ARG A 662 19.08 15.87 -46.41
C ARG A 662 19.99 16.02 -47.63
N MET A 663 20.52 14.92 -48.16
CA MET A 663 21.35 14.92 -49.37
C MET A 663 20.57 15.50 -50.54
N ARG A 664 19.30 15.12 -50.67
CA ARG A 664 18.40 15.62 -51.70
C ARG A 664 18.20 17.14 -51.61
N ARG A 665 17.92 17.66 -50.42
CA ARG A 665 17.71 19.10 -50.19
C ARG A 665 18.95 19.96 -50.50
N LYS A 666 20.16 19.39 -50.56
CA LYS A 666 21.43 20.12 -50.71
C LYS A 666 21.86 20.45 -52.15
N THR A 667 20.97 20.32 -53.14
CA THR A 667 21.22 20.58 -54.59
C THR A 667 21.98 19.45 -55.27
N MET A 668 21.33 18.76 -56.21
CA MET A 668 21.94 17.70 -57.00
C MET A 668 22.90 18.27 -58.04
N THR A 669 24.21 18.20 -57.79
CA THR A 669 25.20 18.11 -58.86
C THR A 669 25.03 16.78 -59.60
N SER A 670 25.35 16.72 -60.89
CA SER A 670 25.15 15.50 -61.72
C SER A 670 25.82 14.25 -61.13
N GLN A 671 26.99 14.39 -60.50
CA GLN A 671 27.74 13.30 -59.86
C GLN A 671 27.05 12.77 -58.58
N ASN A 672 26.31 13.61 -57.86
CA ASN A 672 25.56 13.22 -56.67
C ASN A 672 24.24 12.51 -57.03
N SER A 673 23.72 12.71 -58.26
CA SER A 673 22.53 12.04 -58.76
C SER A 673 22.71 10.52 -58.85
N ASP A 674 23.81 10.05 -59.46
CA ASP A 674 24.08 8.62 -59.63
C ASP A 674 24.26 7.90 -58.28
N THR A 675 24.95 8.56 -57.33
CA THR A 675 25.16 8.01 -55.98
C THR A 675 23.84 7.96 -55.21
N PHE A 676 23.02 9.01 -55.31
CA PHE A 676 21.70 9.05 -54.68
C PHE A 676 20.78 7.95 -55.24
N GLU A 677 20.68 7.81 -56.57
CA GLU A 677 19.89 6.73 -57.19
C GLU A 677 20.36 5.35 -56.75
N ARG A 678 21.68 5.14 -56.64
CA ARG A 678 22.25 3.89 -56.14
C ARG A 678 21.78 3.59 -54.71
N LEU A 679 21.86 4.58 -53.81
CA LEU A 679 21.45 4.43 -52.41
C LEU A 679 19.93 4.21 -52.29
N VAL A 680 19.11 4.92 -53.06
CA VAL A 680 17.65 4.74 -53.07
C VAL A 680 17.26 3.31 -53.46
N ARG A 681 17.99 2.67 -54.39
CA ARG A 681 17.75 1.25 -54.77
C ARG A 681 18.10 0.26 -53.66
N LEU A 682 18.87 0.66 -52.64
CA LEU A 682 19.19 -0.18 -51.49
C LEU A 682 18.12 -0.12 -50.39
N ILE A 683 17.20 0.86 -50.45
CA ILE A 683 16.06 0.94 -49.54
C ILE A 683 15.29 -0.40 -49.61
N PRO A 684 15.00 -1.06 -48.47
CA PRO A 684 14.18 -2.25 -48.44
C PRO A 684 12.86 -2.05 -49.20
N SER A 685 12.42 -3.06 -49.94
CA SER A 685 11.12 -3.00 -50.61
C SER A 685 9.99 -2.94 -49.58
N GLU A 686 8.86 -2.35 -49.95
CA GLU A 686 7.67 -2.27 -49.07
C GLU A 686 7.23 -3.66 -48.62
N GLU A 687 7.21 -4.61 -49.56
CA GLU A 687 6.91 -6.01 -49.27
C GLU A 687 7.88 -6.62 -48.24
N LEU A 688 9.19 -6.34 -48.35
CA LEU A 688 10.18 -6.83 -47.39
C LEU A 688 9.97 -6.21 -46.00
N ARG A 689 9.65 -4.91 -45.92
CA ARG A 689 9.32 -4.24 -44.65
C ARG A 689 8.08 -4.87 -44.01
N GLN A 690 6.98 -4.97 -44.76
CA GLN A 690 5.72 -5.52 -44.25
C GLN A 690 5.88 -6.98 -43.81
N ASN A 691 6.53 -7.81 -44.63
CA ASN A 691 6.78 -9.21 -44.30
C ASN A 691 7.71 -9.37 -43.10
N SER A 692 8.77 -8.56 -42.97
CA SER A 692 9.67 -8.64 -41.83
C SER A 692 8.98 -8.20 -40.53
N ARG A 693 8.23 -7.10 -40.54
CA ARG A 693 7.43 -6.61 -39.40
C ARG A 693 6.41 -7.65 -38.94
N ARG A 694 5.64 -8.20 -39.89
CA ARG A 694 4.64 -9.25 -39.64
C ARG A 694 5.28 -10.50 -39.05
N THR A 695 6.38 -10.98 -39.64
CA THR A 695 7.05 -12.20 -39.20
C THR A 695 7.66 -12.04 -37.81
N ALA A 696 8.31 -10.91 -37.54
CA ALA A 696 8.88 -10.58 -36.23
C ALA A 696 7.83 -10.58 -35.12
N ILE A 697 6.69 -9.92 -35.34
CA ILE A 697 5.61 -9.82 -34.35
C ILE A 697 4.96 -11.18 -34.10
N ILE A 698 4.62 -11.94 -35.16
CA ILE A 698 4.02 -13.27 -35.02
C ILE A 698 4.97 -14.21 -34.27
N ARG A 699 6.27 -14.16 -34.60
CA ARG A 699 7.31 -14.96 -33.96
C ARG A 699 7.42 -14.63 -32.47
N GLU A 700 7.55 -13.36 -32.11
CA GLU A 700 7.65 -12.95 -30.70
C GLU A 700 6.38 -13.30 -29.92
N TRP A 701 5.21 -13.14 -30.54
CA TRP A 701 3.94 -13.52 -29.92
C TRP A 701 3.89 -15.02 -29.64
N ALA A 702 4.30 -15.85 -30.60
CA ALA A 702 4.34 -17.30 -30.41
C ALA A 702 5.33 -17.71 -29.31
N LEU A 703 6.48 -17.04 -29.23
CA LEU A 703 7.45 -17.23 -28.16
C LEU A 703 6.86 -16.86 -26.79
N PHE A 704 6.19 -15.72 -26.70
CA PHE A 704 5.51 -15.27 -25.49
C PHE A 704 4.44 -16.27 -25.02
N GLN A 705 3.64 -16.83 -25.94
CA GLN A 705 2.64 -17.86 -25.59
C GLN A 705 3.28 -19.17 -25.10
N LYS A 706 4.39 -19.60 -25.72
CA LYS A 706 5.12 -20.82 -25.34
C LYS A 706 5.88 -20.73 -24.01
N ARG A 707 6.37 -19.54 -23.66
CA ARG A 707 7.08 -19.32 -22.37
C ARG A 707 6.12 -19.65 -21.21
N PRO A 708 6.53 -20.38 -20.17
CA PRO A 708 5.75 -20.48 -18.94
C PRO A 708 5.85 -19.16 -18.17
N TRP A 709 4.85 -18.86 -17.34
CA TRP A 709 5.01 -17.85 -16.29
C TRP A 709 6.04 -18.37 -15.28
N SER A 710 7.08 -17.58 -15.00
CA SER A 710 8.19 -18.03 -14.15
C SER A 710 7.79 -18.01 -12.68
N GLU A 711 7.58 -19.19 -12.09
CA GLU A 711 7.28 -19.31 -10.65
C GLU A 711 8.50 -19.02 -9.75
N ARG A 712 9.72 -19.19 -10.26
CA ARG A 712 10.95 -19.21 -9.44
C ARG A 712 11.60 -17.85 -9.19
N PHE A 713 11.35 -16.86 -10.05
CA PHE A 713 12.08 -15.59 -9.99
C PHE A 713 11.17 -14.36 -10.03
N ASN A 714 9.85 -14.54 -9.92
CA ASN A 714 8.86 -13.45 -9.95
C ASN A 714 8.99 -12.53 -11.18
N HIS A 715 9.56 -13.05 -12.26
CA HIS A 715 9.64 -12.34 -13.52
C HIS A 715 8.42 -12.65 -14.37
N GLY A 716 7.77 -11.61 -14.84
CA GLY A 716 6.71 -11.69 -15.83
C GLY A 716 7.21 -12.30 -17.14
N LYS A 717 6.29 -12.76 -17.99
CA LYS A 717 6.65 -13.10 -19.38
C LYS A 717 7.13 -11.85 -20.09
N THR A 718 8.16 -11.95 -20.91
CA THR A 718 8.57 -10.82 -21.75
C THR A 718 7.93 -10.90 -23.13
N PHE A 719 7.45 -9.77 -23.63
CA PHE A 719 6.97 -9.61 -25.01
C PHE A 719 7.65 -8.37 -25.61
N ALA A 720 8.37 -8.56 -26.71
CA ALA A 720 9.16 -7.52 -27.38
C ALA A 720 10.17 -6.83 -26.44
N GLY A 721 10.82 -7.61 -25.58
CA GLY A 721 11.80 -7.12 -24.60
C GLY A 721 11.21 -6.35 -23.41
N THR A 722 9.88 -6.25 -23.31
CA THR A 722 9.18 -5.64 -22.18
C THR A 722 8.59 -6.72 -21.29
N GLU A 723 8.80 -6.63 -19.98
CA GLU A 723 8.19 -7.54 -19.00
C GLU A 723 6.69 -7.25 -18.86
N MET A 724 5.87 -8.29 -19.04
CA MET A 724 4.42 -8.24 -18.90
C MET A 724 4.03 -8.66 -17.48
N LEU A 725 3.25 -7.81 -16.83
CA LEU A 725 2.96 -7.83 -15.39
C LEU A 725 4.20 -7.61 -14.54
N ASN A 726 4.03 -6.87 -13.46
CA ASN A 726 5.05 -6.76 -12.44
C ASN A 726 5.06 -8.01 -11.54
N HIS A 727 6.13 -8.17 -10.74
CA HIS A 727 6.23 -9.24 -9.75
C HIS A 727 5.02 -9.32 -8.79
N ARG A 728 4.37 -8.17 -8.50
CA ARG A 728 3.22 -8.07 -7.58
C ARG A 728 1.96 -8.76 -8.12
N THR A 729 1.78 -8.78 -9.44
CA THR A 729 0.56 -9.26 -10.12
C THR A 729 0.79 -10.53 -10.93
N ALA A 730 2.04 -10.82 -11.31
CA ALA A 730 2.38 -11.94 -12.17
C ALA A 730 2.05 -13.32 -11.57
N TRP A 731 1.89 -13.45 -10.25
CA TRP A 731 1.49 -14.72 -9.60
C TRP A 731 -0.04 -14.96 -9.64
N LEU A 732 -0.84 -13.96 -9.99
CA LEU A 732 -2.29 -14.06 -10.07
C LEU A 732 -2.71 -14.63 -11.44
N SER A 733 -3.16 -15.88 -11.47
CA SER A 733 -3.57 -16.56 -12.72
C SER A 733 -4.63 -15.79 -13.55
N VAL A 734 -5.52 -15.04 -12.88
CA VAL A 734 -6.52 -14.18 -13.53
C VAL A 734 -5.83 -13.04 -14.30
N GLU A 735 -4.81 -12.42 -13.72
CA GLU A 735 -4.06 -11.33 -14.35
C GLU A 735 -3.12 -11.86 -15.44
N GLN A 736 -2.48 -13.02 -15.23
CA GLN A 736 -1.71 -13.73 -16.26
C GLN A 736 -2.56 -13.95 -17.52
N SER A 737 -3.74 -14.56 -17.35
CA SER A 737 -4.68 -14.82 -18.44
C SER A 737 -5.17 -13.54 -19.11
N ARG A 738 -5.39 -12.47 -18.33
CA ARG A 738 -5.81 -11.16 -18.86
C ARG A 738 -4.70 -10.54 -19.70
N SER A 739 -3.47 -10.51 -19.19
CA SER A 739 -2.29 -9.99 -19.88
C SER A 739 -2.07 -10.72 -21.21
N GLU A 740 -2.13 -12.05 -21.22
CA GLU A 740 -1.98 -12.83 -22.45
C GLU A 740 -3.03 -12.49 -23.52
N ARG A 741 -4.29 -12.29 -23.12
CA ARG A 741 -5.36 -11.93 -24.06
C ARG A 741 -5.29 -10.47 -24.51
N LEU A 742 -4.78 -9.58 -23.67
CA LEU A 742 -4.50 -8.20 -24.06
C LEU A 742 -3.32 -8.14 -25.05
N VAL A 743 -2.28 -8.96 -24.85
CA VAL A 743 -1.19 -9.15 -25.82
C VAL A 743 -1.75 -9.67 -27.14
N ASP A 744 -2.63 -10.67 -27.15
CA ASP A 744 -3.28 -11.13 -28.38
C ASP A 744 -4.01 -10.01 -29.12
N LYS A 745 -4.82 -9.23 -28.38
CA LYS A 745 -5.59 -8.11 -28.95
C LYS A 745 -4.66 -7.04 -29.53
N PHE A 746 -3.61 -6.69 -28.78
CA PHE A 746 -2.59 -5.75 -29.23
C PHE A 746 -1.89 -6.26 -30.50
N THR A 747 -1.43 -7.51 -30.50
CA THR A 747 -0.78 -8.16 -31.65
C THR A 747 -1.70 -8.16 -32.87
N LYS A 748 -2.99 -8.48 -32.69
CA LYS A 748 -3.98 -8.47 -33.77
C LYS A 748 -4.13 -7.07 -34.38
N SER A 749 -4.24 -6.03 -33.54
CA SER A 749 -4.33 -4.64 -33.99
C SER A 749 -3.06 -4.17 -34.70
N ALA A 750 -1.88 -4.49 -34.16
CA ALA A 750 -0.60 -4.14 -34.78
C ALA A 750 -0.43 -4.82 -36.16
N LEU A 751 -0.82 -6.08 -36.28
CA LEU A 751 -0.78 -6.80 -37.56
C LEU A 751 -1.79 -6.24 -38.57
N SER A 752 -2.96 -5.77 -38.14
CA SER A 752 -3.91 -5.11 -39.04
C SER A 752 -3.41 -3.75 -39.52
N GLU A 753 -2.73 -2.99 -38.67
CA GLU A 753 -2.13 -1.69 -39.04
C GLU A 753 -0.98 -1.88 -40.04
N ILE A 754 -0.11 -2.88 -39.81
CA ILE A 754 0.95 -3.23 -40.76
C ILE A 754 0.39 -3.70 -42.11
N ALA A 755 -0.75 -4.37 -42.12
CA ALA A 755 -1.37 -4.87 -43.35
C ALA A 755 -2.15 -3.79 -44.11
N SER A 756 -2.64 -2.75 -43.44
CA SER A 756 -3.40 -1.67 -44.08
C SER A 756 -2.52 -0.60 -44.70
N ASP A 757 -1.24 -0.52 -44.31
CA ASP A 757 -0.27 0.50 -44.75
C ASP A 757 -0.73 1.94 -44.50
N GLN A 758 -1.76 2.11 -43.65
CA GLN A 758 -2.38 3.39 -43.32
C GLN A 758 -2.04 3.77 -41.89
N PHE A 759 -0.76 4.08 -41.66
CA PHE A 759 -0.25 4.45 -40.35
C PHE A 759 -0.79 5.84 -39.89
N SER A 760 -1.00 6.78 -40.83
CA SER A 760 -1.25 8.20 -40.53
C SER A 760 -2.72 8.62 -40.28
N LYS A 761 -3.70 7.71 -40.28
CA LYS A 761 -5.14 8.09 -40.30
C LYS A 761 -5.97 7.83 -39.03
N PHE A 762 -5.42 7.22 -37.97
CA PHE A 762 -6.24 6.80 -36.81
C PHE A 762 -5.57 7.02 -35.44
N ASP A 763 -5.45 8.28 -35.01
CA ASP A 763 -5.02 8.64 -33.64
C ASP A 763 -5.80 7.90 -32.53
N VAL A 764 -7.10 7.67 -32.75
CA VAL A 764 -7.99 7.03 -31.77
C VAL A 764 -7.65 5.55 -31.57
N ASP A 765 -7.28 4.84 -32.63
CA ASP A 765 -6.96 3.42 -32.57
C ASP A 765 -5.57 3.19 -31.93
N ARG A 766 -4.61 4.09 -32.17
CA ARG A 766 -3.29 4.05 -31.51
C ARG A 766 -3.38 4.28 -30.01
N ALA A 767 -4.14 5.28 -29.57
CA ALA A 767 -4.38 5.49 -28.14
C ALA A 767 -5.02 4.24 -27.49
N SER A 768 -5.93 3.56 -28.19
CA SER A 768 -6.52 2.29 -27.75
C SER A 768 -5.50 1.15 -27.68
N MET A 769 -4.61 1.03 -28.68
CA MET A 769 -3.53 0.04 -28.69
C MET A 769 -2.52 0.27 -27.57
N LEU A 770 -2.07 1.51 -27.37
CA LEU A 770 -1.18 1.88 -26.28
C LEU A 770 -1.82 1.58 -24.92
N ASN A 771 -3.10 1.88 -24.75
CA ASN A 771 -3.82 1.53 -23.52
C ASN A 771 -3.92 0.02 -23.31
N THR A 772 -4.17 -0.75 -24.38
CA THR A 772 -4.21 -2.22 -24.33
C THR A 772 -2.85 -2.78 -23.95
N TRP A 773 -1.76 -2.23 -24.51
CA TRP A 773 -0.39 -2.60 -24.18
C TRP A 773 -0.06 -2.31 -22.72
N LEU A 774 -0.31 -1.07 -22.27
CA LEU A 774 -0.01 -0.67 -20.90
C LEU A 774 -0.86 -1.45 -19.89
N GLU A 775 -2.10 -1.80 -20.22
CA GLU A 775 -2.92 -2.68 -19.38
C GLU A 775 -2.38 -4.13 -19.37
N ALA A 776 -1.84 -4.64 -20.47
CA ALA A 776 -1.16 -5.93 -20.50
C ALA A 776 0.12 -5.93 -19.65
N GLN A 777 0.86 -4.82 -19.69
CA GLN A 777 2.13 -4.64 -19.00
C GLN A 777 1.95 -4.43 -17.49
N PHE A 778 1.02 -3.58 -17.06
CA PHE A 778 0.87 -3.18 -15.66
C PHE A 778 -0.33 -3.82 -14.95
N GLY A 779 -1.21 -4.49 -15.69
CA GLY A 779 -2.41 -5.12 -15.13
C GLY A 779 -3.27 -4.10 -14.36
N PRO A 780 -3.59 -4.36 -13.07
CA PRO A 780 -4.42 -3.46 -12.26
C PRO A 780 -3.73 -2.12 -11.91
N GLU A 781 -2.41 -2.03 -11.96
CA GLU A 781 -1.66 -0.79 -11.63
C GLU A 781 -1.68 0.25 -12.77
N PHE A 782 -2.18 -0.14 -13.95
CA PHE A 782 -2.23 0.73 -15.13
C PHE A 782 -2.91 2.09 -14.85
N ARG A 783 -4.02 2.10 -14.10
CA ARG A 783 -4.74 3.35 -13.80
C ARG A 783 -3.95 4.25 -12.85
N SER A 784 -3.29 3.67 -11.85
CA SER A 784 -2.42 4.43 -10.95
C SER A 784 -1.24 5.07 -11.68
N GLU A 785 -0.65 4.40 -12.66
CA GLU A 785 0.44 4.96 -13.47
C GLU A 785 -0.04 6.06 -14.43
N ARG A 786 -1.24 5.92 -15.00
CA ARG A 786 -1.82 6.95 -15.88
C ARG A 786 -1.99 8.29 -15.16
N GLY A 787 -2.41 8.25 -13.89
CA GLY A 787 -2.61 9.44 -13.06
C GLY A 787 -1.33 10.13 -12.61
N ARG A 788 -0.16 9.48 -12.72
CA ARG A 788 1.12 10.10 -12.37
C ARG A 788 1.53 11.12 -13.45
N PRO A 789 2.05 12.30 -13.05
CA PRO A 789 2.57 13.29 -14.01
C PRO A 789 3.68 12.64 -14.84
N ALA A 790 3.77 13.00 -16.13
CA ALA A 790 4.69 12.37 -17.08
C ALA A 790 6.15 12.37 -16.61
N SER A 791 6.57 13.38 -15.82
CA SER A 791 7.89 13.48 -15.22
C SER A 791 8.17 12.46 -14.10
N ALA A 792 7.12 11.93 -13.46
CA ALA A 792 7.21 11.00 -12.33
C ALA A 792 6.82 9.57 -12.71
N ARG A 793 6.54 9.29 -13.99
CA ARG A 793 6.30 7.92 -14.45
C ARG A 793 7.65 7.17 -14.34
N PRO A 794 7.76 6.16 -13.47
CA PRO A 794 9.01 5.43 -13.24
C PRO A 794 9.49 4.69 -14.49
N VAL A 795 8.58 4.49 -15.44
CA VAL A 795 8.87 3.91 -16.74
C VAL A 795 8.83 5.03 -17.77
N LYS A 796 9.99 5.68 -18.01
CA LYS A 796 10.29 6.04 -19.40
C LYS A 796 10.15 4.74 -20.16
N LEU A 797 9.17 4.64 -21.06
CA LEU A 797 9.12 3.53 -22.01
C LEU A 797 10.56 3.33 -22.48
N LEU A 798 11.06 2.10 -22.34
CA LEU A 798 12.40 1.82 -22.82
C LEU A 798 12.41 2.31 -24.26
N PRO A 799 13.39 3.16 -24.65
CA PRO A 799 13.47 3.59 -26.04
C PRO A 799 13.42 2.34 -26.91
N TYR A 800 12.60 2.40 -27.97
CA TYR A 800 12.29 1.27 -28.85
C TYR A 800 11.34 0.22 -28.24
N SER A 801 10.44 0.65 -27.34
CA SER A 801 9.29 -0.18 -26.96
C SER A 801 8.36 -0.36 -28.17
N LEU A 802 7.62 -1.47 -28.22
CA LEU A 802 6.77 -1.78 -29.37
C LEU A 802 5.71 -0.70 -29.67
N PRO A 803 5.05 -0.05 -28.68
CA PRO A 803 4.17 1.09 -28.94
C PRO A 803 4.89 2.32 -29.50
N GLU A 804 6.04 2.68 -28.92
CA GLU A 804 6.83 3.83 -29.39
C GLU A 804 7.34 3.62 -30.81
N TRP A 805 7.68 2.37 -31.15
CA TRP A 805 8.04 2.00 -32.51
C TRP A 805 6.86 2.16 -33.49
N LEU A 806 5.65 1.74 -33.11
CA LEU A 806 4.46 1.95 -33.95
C LEU A 806 4.18 3.44 -34.17
N ASP A 807 4.34 4.27 -33.13
CA ASP A 807 4.19 5.71 -33.25
C ASP A 807 5.21 6.30 -34.26
N GLY A 808 6.46 5.81 -34.24
CA GLY A 808 7.52 6.24 -35.16
C GLY A 808 7.39 5.74 -36.60
N LEU A 809 6.44 4.84 -36.90
CA LEU A 809 6.23 4.36 -38.28
C LEU A 809 5.67 5.45 -39.21
N ASP A 810 4.94 6.43 -38.68
CA ASP A 810 4.42 7.55 -39.47
C ASP A 810 5.54 8.43 -40.00
N GLU A 811 6.47 8.82 -39.12
CA GLU A 811 7.62 9.62 -39.49
C GLU A 811 8.50 8.88 -40.50
N HIS A 812 8.68 7.57 -40.31
CA HIS A 812 9.37 6.72 -41.27
C HIS A 812 8.65 6.71 -42.64
N GLN A 813 7.32 6.56 -42.66
CA GLN A 813 6.54 6.56 -43.89
C GLN A 813 6.55 7.92 -44.59
N GLU A 814 6.50 9.02 -43.85
CA GLU A 814 6.59 10.39 -44.39
C GLU A 814 7.92 10.61 -45.11
N LEU A 815 9.04 10.17 -44.52
CA LEU A 815 10.35 10.22 -45.17
C LEU A 815 10.38 9.38 -46.47
N LEU A 816 9.74 8.22 -46.47
CA LEU A 816 9.65 7.38 -47.67
C LEU A 816 8.77 8.02 -48.75
N ASP A 817 7.66 8.62 -48.37
CA ASP A 817 6.74 9.28 -49.30
C ASP A 817 7.36 10.58 -49.86
N GLU A 818 8.12 11.34 -49.07
CA GLU A 818 8.92 12.49 -49.54
C GLU A 818 9.94 12.03 -50.60
N LEU A 819 10.62 10.91 -50.37
CA LEU A 819 11.57 10.36 -51.34
C LEU A 819 10.88 9.78 -52.59
N LYS A 820 9.69 9.17 -52.46
CA LYS A 820 8.93 8.58 -53.58
C LYS A 820 8.27 9.64 -54.47
N ALA A 821 7.74 10.72 -53.89
CA ALA A 821 7.03 11.75 -54.66
C ALA A 821 7.92 12.44 -55.71
N GLU A 822 9.24 12.33 -55.56
CA GLU A 822 10.23 12.97 -56.41
C GLU A 822 10.93 12.03 -57.40
N VAL A 823 10.76 10.71 -57.25
CA VAL A 823 11.25 9.67 -58.19
C VAL A 823 10.16 9.37 -59.19
#